data_AF-A0A0N1LHS8-F1
#
_entry.id   AF-A0A0N1LHS8-F1
#
_cell.length_a   1.000
_cell.length_b   1.000
_cell.length_c   1.000
_cell.angle_alpha   90.00
_cell.angle_beta   90.00
_cell.angle_gamma   90.00
#
_symmetry.space_group_name_H-M   'P 1'
#
loop_
_entity.id
_entity.type
_entity.pdbx_description
1 polymer ?
#
loop_
_entity_poly.entity_id
_entity_poly.type
_entity_poly.pdbx_seq_one_letter_code
_entity_poly.pdbx_strand_id
1 'polypeptide(L)'
;MIGLLILVVLAAFLSALAWMNRRAAAREALVSWLDQRGIPAEVEVERVELDGFVGRVRIGDAADPDVTIQRVEVDYALVMPWASGGMGVTPSRIRLVRPVMRATWRDGELSFGSLDPLIEEFTGRPPRPDQRGPVVIIETGRLRLDTEYGPISVLADASIDDGKLMRMAARMPTASLRSGDIDVRSLGGTLDLTTTGDRVAVRLGLDADKAEAPGLQGQGLDLALTGTLPYPDMQARRGDGRADIDLRLSGDRLALGQTVADDAVLTLSTQGQATGWINTLGFDGAATARLTATRLTTPAATAASTDITLAEGRIAATRVDGGQVSIAGPIRTRMARVASGDLVLSDVTGRQTLDYASESATPLTLTGSLAAARGTWPLFGAVARDDGPELAELKRALGAFSLSAPSLRLTSNSDGVRVALTQPARISPANGGVLTLSPVARPIFEARPGQSGGGALTLTATRGGGLPEAAFAIPDWRLTPGGFQARIDGLARLDFTPARGVAIRTAGLLASDNGRVTYAPSDCLGVTADRLDLDENDIVSISGRLCPTAAPLLVAQGGGWRVTGDLRDVAAQAPFLALAFSDASGNLIATGSSAGLGLDARIDTATINDATVPLRFNTLIAQGRAGLANAQWSGTFDLARFGHPLGRLTLAHDGITGRGGVSIDAPDLTFAEGGLQPADLSPLAADFVQSPATGSAAFTGRIDWSPDLTEGGSSSGRLVIPNIDFVSPAGPVKGLTGTIDFTNLAPLTTAPGQTLRVATLESIAPFTDLDLTFALDKAAITVDGGAIQAAGGLVRIEPFSVPLDRRPFSGVIVLERVQLGELIAGSGFGDKVALDAIVSGRLPFTYDPDSGVRITGGRLAADQPGRLSIQREALTGLQAGGGGAVPPGTVEDLAYQAMENLAFDILSADVNSLDEGRIGVLFRIVGRHDPPERQEIRLSLAEFISREFLNRPLPLPSNTGIDLTLDTTLNVNQLVSDLLEVNRARNGDQP
;
A
#
# COMPACT_ATOMS: atom_id res chain seq x y z
N MET A 1 119.08 31.53 46.75
CA MET A 1 118.51 32.62 45.93
C MET A 1 118.74 32.44 44.43
N ILE A 2 119.96 32.18 43.96
CA ILE A 2 120.27 32.06 42.51
C ILE A 2 119.50 30.91 41.82
N GLY A 3 119.35 29.76 42.48
CA GLY A 3 118.55 28.64 41.96
C GLY A 3 117.05 28.96 41.80
N LEU A 4 116.49 29.78 42.70
CA LEU A 4 115.10 30.25 42.60
C LEU A 4 114.94 31.26 41.46
N LEU A 5 115.92 32.15 41.27
CA LEU A 5 115.91 33.16 40.21
C LEU A 5 116.05 32.52 38.82
N ILE A 6 116.92 31.51 38.67
CA ILE A 6 117.04 30.74 37.44
C ILE A 6 115.75 29.96 37.17
N LEU A 7 115.12 29.38 38.18
CA LEU A 7 113.87 28.63 38.02
C LEU A 7 112.70 29.56 37.67
N VAL A 8 112.67 30.79 38.21
CA VAL A 8 111.67 31.82 37.84
C VAL A 8 111.93 32.40 36.44
N VAL A 9 113.20 32.62 36.05
CA VAL A 9 113.54 33.08 34.69
C VAL A 9 113.31 31.98 33.65
N LEU A 10 113.64 30.72 33.97
CA LEU A 10 113.37 29.57 33.13
C LEU A 10 111.85 29.31 33.03
N ALA A 11 111.12 29.41 34.14
CA ALA A 11 109.66 29.34 34.14
C ALA A 11 109.03 30.50 33.36
N ALA A 12 109.54 31.73 33.49
CA ALA A 12 109.06 32.89 32.73
C ALA A 12 109.41 32.79 31.25
N PHE A 13 110.58 32.25 30.90
CA PHE A 13 111.00 32.00 29.52
C PHE A 13 110.20 30.86 28.89
N LEU A 14 109.99 29.76 29.60
CA LEU A 14 109.11 28.66 29.17
C LEU A 14 107.65 29.10 29.07
N SER A 15 107.17 29.93 29.99
CA SER A 15 105.82 30.54 29.93
C SER A 15 105.71 31.51 28.75
N ALA A 16 106.74 32.30 28.46
CA ALA A 16 106.78 33.20 27.31
C ALA A 16 106.85 32.43 25.98
N LEU A 17 107.63 31.34 25.89
CA LEU A 17 107.68 30.44 24.74
C LEU A 17 106.36 29.70 24.52
N ALA A 18 105.77 29.16 25.59
CA ALA A 18 104.44 28.53 25.56
C ALA A 18 103.35 29.54 25.15
N TRP A 19 103.44 30.79 25.62
CA TRP A 19 102.55 31.86 25.23
C TRP A 19 102.78 32.33 23.78
N MET A 20 104.02 32.40 23.29
CA MET A 20 104.32 32.73 21.89
C MET A 20 103.83 31.64 20.93
N ASN A 21 103.98 30.37 21.31
CA ASN A 21 103.51 29.22 20.54
C ASN A 21 102.08 28.77 20.91
N ARG A 22 101.32 29.57 21.66
CA ARG A 22 100.00 29.20 22.22
C ARG A 22 99.00 28.75 21.18
N ARG A 23 99.07 29.28 19.96
CA ARG A 23 98.19 28.88 18.85
C ARG A 23 98.48 27.45 18.37
N ALA A 24 99.76 27.08 18.24
CA ALA A 24 100.16 25.74 17.85
C ALA A 24 99.89 24.73 18.98
N ALA A 25 100.16 25.10 20.24
CA ALA A 25 99.90 24.25 21.39
C ALA A 25 98.39 24.01 21.63
N ALA A 26 97.55 25.05 21.50
CA ALA A 26 96.09 24.91 21.62
C ALA A 26 95.49 24.09 20.48
N ARG A 27 96.01 24.25 19.25
CA ARG A 27 95.64 23.40 18.10
C ARG A 27 95.96 21.94 18.39
N GLU A 28 97.21 21.64 18.76
CA GLU A 28 97.66 20.27 18.99
C GLU A 28 96.93 19.62 20.18
N ALA A 29 96.66 20.38 21.25
CA ALA A 29 95.89 19.88 22.39
C ALA A 29 94.44 19.55 22.02
N LEU A 30 93.77 20.38 21.22
CA LEU A 30 92.39 20.14 20.78
C LEU A 30 92.31 18.99 19.75
N VAL A 31 93.21 18.97 18.77
CA VAL A 31 93.31 17.89 17.78
C VAL A 31 93.63 16.57 18.48
N SER A 32 94.61 16.54 19.40
CA SER A 32 94.93 15.34 20.18
C SER A 32 93.77 14.88 21.08
N TRP A 33 92.99 15.81 21.65
CA TRP A 33 91.81 15.48 22.46
C TRP A 33 90.68 14.84 21.64
N LEU A 34 90.52 15.27 20.37
CA LEU A 34 89.58 14.71 19.40
C LEU A 34 90.10 13.37 18.83
N ASP A 35 91.38 13.28 18.48
CA ASP A 35 92.02 12.06 17.98
C ASP A 35 91.99 10.92 19.02
N GLN A 36 92.19 11.24 20.31
CA GLN A 36 92.05 10.27 21.41
C GLN A 36 90.64 9.69 21.52
N ARG A 37 89.64 10.36 20.95
CA ARG A 37 88.24 9.90 20.86
C ARG A 37 87.89 9.31 19.50
N GLY A 38 88.88 9.13 18.62
CA GLY A 38 88.69 8.59 17.27
C GLY A 38 88.05 9.58 16.29
N ILE A 39 88.12 10.89 16.56
CA ILE A 39 87.45 11.93 15.77
C ILE A 39 88.50 12.69 14.94
N PRO A 40 88.64 12.42 13.63
CA PRO A 40 89.57 13.16 12.78
C PRO A 40 89.08 14.61 12.65
N ALA A 41 89.95 15.57 13.00
CA ALA A 41 89.59 16.98 12.97
C ALA A 41 90.74 17.89 12.52
N GLU A 42 90.40 18.89 11.71
CA GLU A 42 91.29 19.98 11.34
C GLU A 42 90.84 21.27 12.03
N VAL A 43 91.76 21.86 12.81
CA VAL A 43 91.49 23.10 13.56
C VAL A 43 92.44 24.20 13.09
N GLU A 44 91.87 25.31 12.62
CA GLU A 44 92.60 26.54 12.31
C GLU A 44 92.34 27.57 13.41
N VAL A 45 93.37 27.89 14.20
CA VAL A 45 93.25 28.75 15.38
C VAL A 45 93.45 30.22 15.00
N GLU A 46 92.40 31.04 15.14
CA GLU A 46 92.46 32.48 14.85
C GLU A 46 93.02 33.26 16.05
N ARG A 47 92.53 32.93 17.26
CA ARG A 47 92.90 33.63 18.50
C ARG A 47 92.81 32.71 19.72
N VAL A 48 93.74 32.89 20.67
CA VAL A 48 93.75 32.22 21.98
C VAL A 48 94.11 33.25 23.04
N GLU A 49 93.26 33.37 24.06
CA GLU A 49 93.35 34.28 25.21
C GLU A 49 93.36 33.47 26.53
N LEU A 50 93.47 34.13 27.69
CA LEU A 50 93.54 33.42 28.99
C LEU A 50 92.20 32.78 29.40
N ASP A 51 91.11 33.28 28.85
CA ASP A 51 89.72 32.96 29.18
C ASP A 51 88.90 32.50 27.97
N GLY A 52 89.50 32.44 26.78
CA GLY A 52 88.78 32.01 25.58
C GLY A 52 89.61 31.62 24.36
N PHE A 53 88.94 30.91 23.45
CA PHE A 53 89.46 30.34 22.20
C PHE A 53 88.56 30.71 21.02
N VAL A 54 89.15 31.11 19.89
CA VAL A 54 88.44 31.37 18.64
C VAL A 54 89.13 30.68 17.47
N GLY A 55 88.38 29.92 16.68
CA GLY A 55 88.94 29.23 15.51
C GLY A 55 87.91 28.74 14.50
N ARG A 56 88.40 28.03 13.49
CA ARG A 56 87.65 27.28 12.49
C ARG A 56 87.89 25.80 12.71
N VAL A 57 86.83 24.99 12.61
CA VAL A 57 86.89 23.55 12.88
C VAL A 57 86.23 22.78 11.74
N ARG A 58 86.92 21.77 11.22
CA ARG A 58 86.39 20.77 10.29
C ARG A 58 86.56 19.39 10.93
N ILE A 59 85.51 18.57 10.90
CA ILE A 59 85.46 17.25 11.52
C ILE A 59 85.06 16.24 10.45
N GLY A 60 85.76 15.10 10.40
CA GLY A 60 85.56 14.05 9.39
C GLY A 60 86.62 14.06 8.28
N ASP A 61 86.29 13.45 7.14
CA ASP A 61 87.17 13.41 5.95
C ASP A 61 87.47 14.83 5.43
N ALA A 62 88.73 15.15 5.16
CA ALA A 62 89.14 16.45 4.65
C ALA A 62 88.52 16.80 3.29
N ALA A 63 88.27 15.80 2.44
CA ALA A 63 87.66 15.97 1.12
C ALA A 63 86.12 16.11 1.19
N ASP A 64 85.50 15.52 2.22
CA ASP A 64 84.04 15.52 2.41
C ASP A 64 83.70 15.61 3.92
N PRO A 65 83.87 16.77 4.57
CA PRO A 65 83.78 16.89 6.02
C PRO A 65 82.36 16.68 6.54
N ASP A 66 82.21 15.91 7.62
CA ASP A 66 80.92 15.69 8.30
C ASP A 66 80.43 16.97 8.97
N VAL A 67 81.33 17.74 9.59
CA VAL A 67 81.00 19.03 10.20
C VAL A 67 82.02 20.10 9.82
N THR A 68 81.52 21.27 9.45
CA THR A 68 82.33 22.46 9.20
C THR A 68 81.77 23.64 9.98
N ILE A 69 82.58 24.23 10.86
CA ILE A 69 82.21 25.38 11.68
C ILE A 69 83.06 26.56 11.23
N GLN A 70 82.40 27.58 10.67
CA GLN A 70 83.09 28.75 10.12
C GLN A 70 83.69 29.65 11.20
N ARG A 71 83.15 29.62 12.41
CA ARG A 71 83.74 30.27 13.58
C ARG A 71 83.19 29.63 14.85
N VAL A 72 84.08 29.06 15.65
CA VAL A 72 83.81 28.58 17.02
C VAL A 72 84.43 29.54 18.01
N GLU A 73 83.67 29.96 19.02
CA GLU A 73 84.14 30.72 20.18
C GLU A 73 83.90 29.87 21.44
N VAL A 74 84.94 29.59 22.21
CA VAL A 74 84.84 28.83 23.47
C VAL A 74 85.38 29.72 24.58
N ASP A 75 84.52 30.10 25.52
CA ASP A 75 84.92 30.75 26.76
C ASP A 75 85.13 29.66 27.81
N TYR A 76 86.21 29.74 28.60
CA TYR A 76 86.55 28.74 29.61
C TYR A 76 87.00 29.37 30.93
N ALA A 77 86.68 28.70 32.03
CA ALA A 77 87.16 29.05 33.36
C ALA A 77 88.41 28.23 33.71
N LEU A 78 89.43 28.91 34.23
CA LEU A 78 90.64 28.29 34.77
C LEU A 78 90.42 27.95 36.25
N VAL A 79 90.38 26.65 36.55
CA VAL A 79 90.36 26.17 37.93
C VAL A 79 91.79 26.16 38.45
N MET A 80 92.05 26.94 39.49
CA MET A 80 93.39 27.08 40.07
C MET A 80 93.80 25.81 40.83
N PRO A 81 95.11 25.48 40.87
CA PRO A 81 95.61 24.23 41.43
C PRO A 81 95.30 23.97 42.91
N TRP A 82 94.84 24.98 43.66
CA TRP A 82 94.43 24.86 45.07
C TRP A 82 92.93 24.56 45.26
N ALA A 83 92.14 24.45 44.19
CA ALA A 83 90.75 24.02 44.26
C ALA A 83 90.67 22.49 44.48
N SER A 84 89.57 22.02 45.10
CA SER A 84 89.35 20.62 45.47
C SER A 84 89.34 19.62 44.29
N GLY A 85 89.33 20.09 43.05
CA GLY A 85 89.39 19.30 41.82
C GLY A 85 90.73 19.37 41.04
N GLY A 86 91.75 20.04 41.56
CA GLY A 86 93.03 20.25 40.86
C GLY A 86 92.99 21.32 39.76
N MET A 87 94.10 21.51 39.05
CA MET A 87 94.18 22.45 37.90
C MET A 87 93.35 21.92 36.73
N GLY A 88 92.44 22.73 36.18
CA GLY A 88 91.56 22.31 35.10
C GLY A 88 91.04 23.47 34.26
N VAL A 89 90.62 23.16 33.03
CA VAL A 89 89.94 24.09 32.11
C VAL A 89 88.52 23.57 31.92
N THR A 90 87.53 24.36 32.30
CA THR A 90 86.11 24.01 32.09
C THR A 90 85.46 25.01 31.14
N PRO A 91 84.87 24.56 30.02
CA PRO A 91 84.15 25.46 29.12
C PRO A 91 82.92 26.03 29.85
N SER A 92 82.70 27.34 29.74
CA SER A 92 81.54 28.04 30.28
C SER A 92 80.54 28.42 29.18
N ARG A 93 81.02 28.80 27.99
CA ARG A 93 80.19 29.12 26.82
C ARG A 93 80.84 28.63 25.53
N ILE A 94 80.06 28.02 24.65
CA ILE A 94 80.49 27.57 23.32
C ILE A 94 79.53 28.21 22.29
N ARG A 95 80.04 29.08 21.41
CA ARG A 95 79.27 29.69 20.33
C ARG A 95 79.74 29.16 18.98
N LEU A 96 78.83 28.56 18.23
CA LEU A 96 79.05 28.01 16.90
C LEU A 96 78.36 28.89 15.86
N VAL A 97 79.12 29.59 15.02
CA VAL A 97 78.59 30.47 13.98
C VAL A 97 78.70 29.80 12.61
N ARG A 98 77.58 29.74 11.90
CA ARG A 98 77.41 29.05 10.60
C ARG A 98 77.95 27.61 10.58
N PRO A 99 77.58 26.75 11.55
CA PRO A 99 77.94 25.34 11.49
C PRO A 99 77.16 24.64 10.37
N VAL A 100 77.85 23.93 9.50
CA VAL A 100 77.27 23.01 8.51
C VAL A 100 77.56 21.60 8.97
N MET A 101 76.52 20.81 9.20
CA MET A 101 76.60 19.43 9.68
C MET A 101 75.91 18.52 8.67
N ARG A 102 76.52 17.39 8.37
CA ARG A 102 75.85 16.26 7.71
C ARG A 102 75.44 15.24 8.76
N ALA A 103 74.25 14.70 8.57
CA ALA A 103 73.78 13.57 9.34
C ALA A 103 73.05 12.60 8.41
N THR A 104 72.98 11.35 8.80
CA THR A 104 72.21 10.32 8.13
C THR A 104 71.14 9.80 9.08
N TRP A 105 69.93 9.58 8.56
CA TRP A 105 68.85 8.94 9.31
C TRP A 105 68.30 7.78 8.49
N ARG A 106 68.56 6.55 8.95
CA ARG A 106 68.10 5.30 8.32
C ARG A 106 67.69 4.30 9.39
N ASP A 107 66.62 3.54 9.15
CA ASP A 107 66.16 2.45 10.03
C ASP A 107 65.91 2.91 11.49
N GLY A 108 65.49 4.17 11.68
CA GLY A 108 65.24 4.75 13.00
C GLY A 108 66.50 5.17 13.79
N GLU A 109 67.69 5.05 13.19
CA GLU A 109 68.96 5.45 13.79
C GLU A 109 69.48 6.75 13.15
N LEU A 110 69.82 7.73 13.98
CA LEU A 110 70.39 9.01 13.57
C LEU A 110 71.90 8.97 13.83
N SER A 111 72.70 9.07 12.77
CA SER A 111 74.14 9.13 12.83
C SER A 111 74.65 10.47 12.32
N PHE A 112 75.54 11.09 13.08
CA PHE A 112 76.27 12.32 12.78
C PHE A 112 77.68 12.02 12.24
N GLY A 113 77.92 10.79 11.81
CA GLY A 113 79.20 10.34 11.27
C GLY A 113 80.30 10.38 12.32
N SER A 114 81.39 11.08 12.02
CA SER A 114 82.54 11.19 12.93
C SER A 114 82.26 11.84 14.30
N LEU A 115 81.06 12.41 14.53
CA LEU A 115 80.66 12.97 15.82
C LEU A 115 79.93 12.00 16.76
N ASP A 116 79.49 10.83 16.30
CA ASP A 116 78.68 9.91 17.12
C ASP A 116 79.34 9.50 18.44
N PRO A 117 80.64 9.15 18.50
CA PRO A 117 81.30 8.80 19.76
C PRO A 117 81.26 9.92 20.80
N LEU A 118 81.32 11.18 20.34
CA LEU A 118 81.25 12.35 21.20
C LEU A 118 79.83 12.52 21.76
N ILE A 119 78.83 12.40 20.90
CA ILE A 119 77.43 12.57 21.28
C ILE A 119 77.02 11.49 22.27
N GLU A 120 77.43 10.23 22.07
CA GLU A 120 77.22 9.13 23.01
C GLU A 120 77.90 9.36 24.37
N GLU A 121 79.15 9.86 24.38
CA GLU A 121 79.88 10.16 25.61
C GLU A 121 79.16 11.23 26.45
N PHE A 122 78.62 12.27 25.82
CA PHE A 122 77.93 13.37 26.51
C PHE A 122 76.48 13.03 26.87
N THR A 123 75.82 12.15 26.14
CA THR A 123 74.43 11.73 26.43
C THR A 123 74.36 10.56 27.41
N GLY A 124 75.39 9.72 27.51
CA GLY A 124 75.43 8.54 28.40
C GLY A 124 75.96 8.78 29.82
N ARG A 125 76.49 9.96 30.14
CA ARG A 125 77.07 10.27 31.47
C ARG A 125 76.03 10.90 32.41
N PRO A 126 75.91 10.43 33.67
CA PRO A 126 75.08 11.10 34.67
C PRO A 126 75.65 12.51 34.96
N PRO A 127 74.81 13.55 35.11
CA PRO A 127 75.28 14.89 35.40
C PRO A 127 76.02 14.90 36.74
N ARG A 128 77.18 15.55 36.76
CA ARG A 128 77.92 15.78 37.99
C ARG A 128 77.20 16.90 38.75
N PRO A 129 76.61 16.65 39.93
CA PRO A 129 75.88 17.68 40.68
C PRO A 129 76.77 18.89 41.05
N ASP A 130 78.09 18.68 41.06
CA ASP A 130 79.08 19.67 41.44
C ASP A 130 79.64 20.48 40.25
N GLN A 131 79.21 20.20 39.01
CA GLN A 131 79.72 20.85 37.79
C GLN A 131 78.59 21.15 36.79
N ARG A 132 78.24 22.43 36.63
CA ARG A 132 77.30 22.91 35.60
C ARG A 132 77.91 22.77 34.20
N GLY A 133 77.13 22.31 33.23
CA GLY A 133 77.52 22.23 31.83
C GLY A 133 77.64 23.61 31.15
N PRO A 134 78.35 23.71 30.01
CA PRO A 134 78.51 24.96 29.28
C PRO A 134 77.20 25.41 28.61
N VAL A 135 77.06 26.72 28.40
CA VAL A 135 76.04 27.28 27.51
C VAL A 135 76.49 27.12 26.06
N VAL A 136 75.75 26.37 25.24
CA VAL A 136 76.04 26.17 23.81
C VAL A 136 75.07 26.98 22.96
N ILE A 137 75.57 27.87 22.12
CA ILE A 137 74.81 28.73 21.21
C ILE A 137 75.16 28.35 19.77
N ILE A 138 74.16 28.04 18.97
CA ILE A 138 74.27 27.70 17.55
C ILE A 138 73.58 28.82 16.75
N GLU A 139 74.32 29.48 15.87
CA GLU A 139 73.82 30.57 15.03
C GLU A 139 73.97 30.24 13.54
N THR A 140 72.89 30.36 12.79
CA THR A 140 72.80 30.05 11.35
C THR A 140 73.28 28.63 11.05
N GLY A 141 72.89 27.67 11.88
CA GLY A 141 73.21 26.26 11.66
C GLY A 141 72.52 25.71 10.42
N ARG A 142 73.22 24.85 9.68
CA ARG A 142 72.66 24.10 8.54
C ARG A 142 72.92 22.63 8.73
N LEU A 143 71.87 21.85 8.92
CA LEU A 143 71.91 20.40 8.93
C LEU A 143 71.49 19.89 7.54
N ARG A 144 72.37 19.15 6.88
CA ARG A 144 72.02 18.31 5.74
C ARG A 144 71.76 16.91 6.27
N LEU A 145 70.50 16.49 6.24
CA LEU A 145 70.08 15.18 6.69
C LEU A 145 69.80 14.30 5.48
N ASP A 146 70.66 13.31 5.24
CA ASP A 146 70.41 12.29 4.24
C ASP A 146 69.52 11.20 4.86
N THR A 147 68.23 11.22 4.51
CA THR A 147 67.25 10.25 5.00
C THR A 147 67.01 9.16 3.97
N GLU A 148 66.40 8.05 4.38
CA GLU A 148 65.82 7.06 3.44
C GLU A 148 64.73 7.68 2.53
N TYR A 149 64.20 8.86 2.88
CA TYR A 149 63.15 9.58 2.17
C TYR A 149 63.67 10.60 1.14
N GLY A 150 64.99 10.79 1.05
CA GLY A 150 65.65 11.84 0.27
C GLY A 150 66.46 12.83 1.13
N PRO A 151 67.29 13.69 0.52
CA PRO A 151 68.08 14.67 1.26
C PRO A 151 67.22 15.84 1.73
N ILE A 152 67.31 16.16 3.02
CA ILE A 152 66.63 17.29 3.65
C ILE A 152 67.67 18.32 4.09
N SER A 153 67.40 19.60 3.89
CA SER A 153 68.17 20.68 4.50
C SER A 153 67.35 21.35 5.59
N VAL A 154 67.90 21.47 6.79
CA VAL A 154 67.29 22.17 7.91
C VAL A 154 68.21 23.32 8.32
N LEU A 155 67.66 24.52 8.43
CA LEU A 155 68.34 25.68 8.99
C LEU A 155 67.91 25.81 10.45
N ALA A 156 68.83 25.94 11.40
CA ALA A 156 68.49 25.99 12.81
C ALA A 156 69.39 26.93 13.62
N ASP A 157 68.75 27.70 14.50
CA ASP A 157 69.38 28.40 15.61
C ASP A 157 68.99 27.68 16.90
N ALA A 158 69.95 27.44 17.80
CA ALA A 158 69.69 26.73 19.05
C ALA A 158 70.50 27.30 20.22
N SER A 159 69.94 27.21 21.42
CA SER A 159 70.62 27.53 22.67
C SER A 159 70.39 26.41 23.67
N ILE A 160 71.46 25.89 24.24
CA ILE A 160 71.48 24.80 25.21
C ILE A 160 72.18 25.35 26.47
N ASP A 161 71.58 25.19 27.63
CA ASP A 161 72.16 25.56 28.93
C ASP A 161 72.10 24.35 29.85
N ASP A 162 73.24 23.96 30.42
CA ASP A 162 73.36 22.81 31.31
C ASP A 162 72.78 21.51 30.71
N GLY A 163 73.04 21.28 29.43
CA GLY A 163 72.54 20.10 28.70
C GLY A 163 71.03 20.13 28.38
N LYS A 164 70.30 21.19 28.78
CA LYS A 164 68.90 21.37 28.43
C LYS A 164 68.74 22.31 27.24
N LEU A 165 67.95 21.90 26.25
CA LEU A 165 67.61 22.76 25.12
C LEU A 165 66.71 23.90 25.60
N MET A 166 67.22 25.13 25.62
CA MET A 166 66.50 26.31 26.08
C MET A 166 65.67 26.95 24.96
N ARG A 167 66.21 27.00 23.75
CA ARG A 167 65.52 27.53 22.56
C ARG A 167 66.00 26.80 21.32
N MET A 168 65.09 26.54 20.39
CA MET A 168 65.41 26.14 19.02
C MET A 168 64.47 26.85 18.06
N ALA A 169 65.00 27.43 17.00
CA ALA A 169 64.24 27.94 15.87
C ALA A 169 64.78 27.26 14.61
N ALA A 170 63.99 26.36 14.03
CA ALA A 170 64.37 25.59 12.86
C ALA A 170 63.42 25.86 11.69
N ARG A 171 63.98 25.89 10.48
CA ARG A 171 63.25 26.05 9.22
C ARG A 171 63.73 25.01 8.23
N MET A 172 62.78 24.31 7.62
CA MET A 172 63.01 23.37 6.53
C MET A 172 62.49 24.00 5.23
N PRO A 173 63.36 24.36 4.27
CA PRO A 173 62.93 24.69 2.91
C PRO A 173 62.21 23.50 2.27
N THR A 174 61.39 23.80 1.27
CA THR A 174 60.55 22.79 0.60
C THR A 174 61.38 21.61 0.06
N ALA A 175 60.94 20.40 0.38
CA ALA A 175 61.55 19.15 -0.06
C ALA A 175 60.47 18.11 -0.39
N SER A 176 60.78 17.20 -1.32
CA SER A 176 59.94 16.03 -1.59
C SER A 176 60.49 14.83 -0.82
N LEU A 177 59.59 14.10 -0.16
CA LEU A 177 59.92 12.99 0.73
C LEU A 177 59.15 11.75 0.30
N ARG A 178 59.86 10.62 0.14
CA ARG A 178 59.22 9.35 -0.19
C ARG A 178 59.87 8.19 0.56
N SER A 179 59.11 7.48 1.40
CA SER A 179 59.53 6.17 1.93
C SER A 179 58.34 5.25 2.12
N GLY A 180 58.56 3.97 1.81
CA GLY A 180 57.51 2.96 1.80
C GLY A 180 56.31 3.44 0.98
N ASP A 181 55.14 3.41 1.62
CA ASP A 181 53.86 3.85 1.07
C ASP A 181 53.54 5.34 1.32
N ILE A 182 54.50 6.10 1.86
CA ILE A 182 54.35 7.53 2.16
C ILE A 182 55.06 8.35 1.06
N ASP A 183 54.33 9.23 0.38
CA ASP A 183 54.83 10.20 -0.62
C ASP A 183 54.32 11.61 -0.27
N VAL A 184 55.22 12.53 0.07
CA VAL A 184 54.91 13.93 0.39
C VAL A 184 55.69 14.85 -0.54
N ARG A 185 54.99 15.78 -1.20
CA ARG A 185 55.57 16.71 -2.17
C ARG A 185 55.56 18.13 -1.64
N SER A 186 56.65 18.84 -1.91
CA SER A 186 56.84 20.23 -1.51
C SER A 186 56.66 20.45 0.00
N LEU A 187 57.08 19.51 0.85
CA LEU A 187 56.98 19.67 2.31
C LEU A 187 57.91 20.78 2.77
N GLY A 188 57.34 21.88 3.27
CA GLY A 188 58.02 22.95 3.99
C GLY A 188 57.67 22.92 5.48
N GLY A 189 58.47 23.59 6.29
CA GLY A 189 58.08 23.76 7.69
C GLY A 189 58.97 24.63 8.56
N THR A 190 58.44 24.99 9.72
CA THR A 190 59.12 25.72 10.79
C THR A 190 58.85 25.06 12.14
N LEU A 191 59.86 25.05 13.00
CA LEU A 191 59.76 24.52 14.36
C LEU A 191 60.42 25.50 15.35
N ASP A 192 59.62 26.05 16.24
CA ASP A 192 60.09 26.84 17.37
C ASP A 192 59.87 26.08 18.68
N LEU A 193 60.95 25.87 19.43
CA LEU A 193 60.93 25.34 20.79
C LEU A 193 61.42 26.40 21.76
N THR A 194 60.73 26.55 22.88
CA THR A 194 61.19 27.40 24.01
C THR A 194 60.93 26.67 25.31
N THR A 195 61.99 26.44 26.07
CA THR A 195 61.92 25.72 27.35
C THR A 195 61.94 26.70 28.51
N THR A 196 60.97 26.58 29.40
CA THR A 196 60.86 27.35 30.64
C THR A 196 60.63 26.39 31.80
N GLY A 197 61.62 26.26 32.69
CA GLY A 197 61.58 25.27 33.77
C GLY A 197 61.63 23.84 33.23
N ASP A 198 60.57 23.06 33.47
CA ASP A 198 60.36 21.68 33.02
C ASP A 198 59.35 21.57 31.86
N ARG A 199 58.97 22.70 31.25
CA ARG A 199 57.98 22.79 30.17
C ARG A 199 58.64 23.24 28.86
N VAL A 200 58.23 22.62 27.76
CA VAL A 200 58.63 23.02 26.40
C VAL A 200 57.41 23.54 25.67
N ALA A 201 57.43 24.81 25.32
CA ALA A 201 56.50 25.38 24.36
C ALA A 201 56.97 25.01 22.94
N VAL A 202 56.09 24.39 22.16
CA VAL A 202 56.31 23.94 20.79
C VAL A 202 55.43 24.76 19.86
N ARG A 203 55.98 25.26 18.76
CA ARG A 203 55.21 25.72 17.59
C ARG A 203 55.77 25.05 16.35
N LEU A 204 54.93 24.30 15.65
CA LEU A 204 55.26 23.58 14.43
C LEU A 204 54.31 24.07 13.33
N GLY A 205 54.87 24.52 12.22
CA GLY A 205 54.14 24.81 10.98
C GLY A 205 54.66 23.88 9.90
N LEU A 206 53.77 23.18 9.20
CA LEU A 206 54.09 22.34 8.05
C LEU A 206 53.14 22.68 6.90
N ASP A 207 53.70 22.81 5.70
CA ASP A 207 52.95 23.04 4.47
C ASP A 207 53.35 21.99 3.41
N ALA A 208 52.39 21.46 2.66
CA ALA A 208 52.67 20.51 1.59
C ALA A 208 51.63 20.58 0.46
N ASP A 209 52.09 20.55 -0.79
CA ASP A 209 51.18 20.53 -1.95
C ASP A 209 50.37 19.23 -2.01
N LYS A 210 51.01 18.11 -1.64
CA LYS A 210 50.41 16.77 -1.68
C LYS A 210 51.04 15.88 -0.61
N ALA A 211 50.23 15.08 0.06
CA ALA A 211 50.68 13.97 0.88
C ALA A 211 49.85 12.71 0.62
N GLU A 212 50.49 11.56 0.50
CA GLU A 212 49.87 10.24 0.35
C GLU A 212 50.49 9.31 1.38
N ALA A 213 49.66 8.54 2.06
CA ALA A 213 50.03 7.49 3.01
C ALA A 213 48.95 6.37 2.94
N PRO A 214 49.18 5.18 3.52
CA PRO A 214 48.17 4.13 3.56
C PRO A 214 46.83 4.63 4.11
N GLY A 215 45.79 4.64 3.26
CA GLY A 215 44.44 5.08 3.62
C GLY A 215 44.24 6.59 3.75
N LEU A 216 45.28 7.42 3.53
CA LEU A 216 45.26 8.87 3.69
C LEU A 216 45.80 9.57 2.44
N GLN A 217 45.08 10.56 1.94
CA GLN A 217 45.55 11.44 0.86
C GLN A 217 45.19 12.88 1.17
N GLY A 218 46.05 13.82 0.80
CA GLY A 218 45.86 15.24 1.06
C GLY A 218 46.44 16.10 -0.05
N GLN A 219 45.79 17.23 -0.33
CA GLN A 219 46.23 18.26 -1.28
C GLN A 219 46.08 19.64 -0.64
N GLY A 220 47.03 20.54 -0.92
CA GLY A 220 47.05 21.91 -0.39
C GLY A 220 47.05 21.96 1.14
N LEU A 221 47.91 21.15 1.77
CA LEU A 221 47.93 20.93 3.21
C LEU A 221 48.65 22.07 3.95
N ASP A 222 48.03 22.56 5.00
CA ASP A 222 48.61 23.47 5.99
C ASP A 222 48.31 22.93 7.39
N LEU A 223 49.36 22.66 8.16
CA LEU A 223 49.29 22.17 9.54
C LEU A 223 50.00 23.17 10.45
N ALA A 224 49.27 23.69 11.43
CA ALA A 224 49.82 24.46 12.53
C ALA A 224 49.54 23.73 13.85
N LEU A 225 50.60 23.39 14.56
CA LEU A 225 50.55 22.79 15.89
C LEU A 225 51.23 23.70 16.90
N THR A 226 50.55 23.99 18.00
CA THR A 226 51.14 24.66 19.15
C THR A 226 50.87 23.84 20.39
N GLY A 227 51.84 23.73 21.29
CA GLY A 227 51.62 22.96 22.51
C GLY A 227 52.59 23.30 23.61
N THR A 228 52.24 22.89 24.83
CA THR A 228 53.13 22.90 25.99
C THR A 228 53.28 21.47 26.49
N LEU A 229 54.48 20.93 26.33
CA LEU A 229 54.83 19.54 26.63
C LEU A 229 55.78 19.46 27.83
N PRO A 230 55.83 18.33 28.57
CA PRO A 230 56.89 18.13 29.55
C PRO A 230 58.25 18.01 28.85
N TYR A 231 59.29 18.61 29.43
CA TYR A 231 60.66 18.40 28.96
C TYR A 231 61.06 16.94 29.26
N PRO A 232 61.57 16.17 28.28
CA PRO A 232 61.88 14.77 28.47
C PRO A 232 63.01 14.58 29.49
N ASP A 233 62.80 13.67 30.44
CA ASP A 233 63.85 13.19 31.34
C ASP A 233 64.70 12.17 30.59
N MET A 234 65.84 12.65 30.09
CA MET A 234 66.81 11.85 29.35
C MET A 234 67.44 10.73 30.20
N GLN A 235 67.47 10.86 31.54
CA GLN A 235 68.04 9.87 32.44
C GLN A 235 67.05 8.73 32.70
N ALA A 236 65.83 9.09 33.08
CA ALA A 236 64.78 8.13 33.38
C ALA A 236 64.16 7.51 32.12
N ARG A 237 64.47 8.07 30.93
CA ARG A 237 63.79 7.78 29.67
C ARG A 237 62.27 7.90 29.84
N ARG A 238 61.84 9.03 30.40
CA ARG A 238 60.41 9.36 30.62
C ARG A 238 60.08 10.74 30.06
N GLY A 239 58.94 10.84 29.40
CA GLY A 239 58.32 12.08 28.96
C GLY A 239 57.01 12.35 29.69
N ASP A 240 56.88 11.86 30.93
CA ASP A 240 55.63 11.92 31.69
C ASP A 240 55.31 13.36 32.11
N GLY A 241 54.05 13.77 31.97
CA GLY A 241 53.56 15.04 32.50
C GLY A 241 52.42 15.64 31.71
N ARG A 242 51.94 16.81 32.17
CA ARG A 242 50.82 17.50 31.52
C ARG A 242 51.16 17.87 30.07
N ALA A 243 50.28 17.60 29.11
CA ALA A 243 50.45 18.03 27.74
C ALA A 243 49.19 18.76 27.27
N ASP A 244 49.37 19.99 26.78
CA ASP A 244 48.32 20.81 26.18
C ASP A 244 48.71 21.03 24.72
N ILE A 245 47.87 20.62 23.77
CA ILE A 245 48.17 20.65 22.32
C ILE A 245 46.98 21.21 21.56
N ASP A 246 47.23 22.26 20.79
CA ASP A 246 46.32 22.82 19.79
C ASP A 246 46.86 22.50 18.40
N LEU A 247 46.01 21.94 17.54
CA LEU A 247 46.32 21.59 16.16
C LEU A 247 45.25 22.19 15.24
N ARG A 248 45.69 22.81 14.15
CA ARG A 248 44.88 23.21 13.01
C ARG A 248 45.46 22.53 11.79
N LEU A 249 44.63 21.79 11.07
CA LEU A 249 44.94 21.20 9.78
C LEU A 249 43.92 21.70 8.75
N SER A 250 44.39 22.31 7.67
CA SER A 250 43.57 22.63 6.51
C SER A 250 44.08 21.94 5.25
N GLY A 251 43.16 21.68 4.32
CA GLY A 251 43.49 21.11 3.01
C GLY A 251 42.40 21.40 1.98
N ASP A 252 42.82 21.69 0.75
CA ASP A 252 41.91 21.83 -0.40
C ASP A 252 41.14 20.53 -0.64
N ARG A 253 41.79 19.40 -0.43
CA ARG A 253 41.17 18.07 -0.45
C ARG A 253 41.87 17.13 0.54
N LEU A 254 41.09 16.55 1.45
CA LEU A 254 41.52 15.52 2.40
C LEU A 254 40.72 14.24 2.15
N ALA A 255 41.39 13.10 2.00
CA ALA A 255 40.75 11.81 1.83
C ALA A 255 41.23 10.82 2.91
N LEU A 256 40.26 10.16 3.55
CA LEU A 256 40.46 9.05 4.48
C LEU A 256 39.64 7.85 3.99
N GLY A 257 40.30 6.85 3.42
CA GLY A 257 39.66 5.72 2.76
C GLY A 257 38.78 6.16 1.58
N GLN A 258 37.46 5.94 1.68
CA GLN A 258 36.48 6.36 0.68
C GLN A 258 35.77 7.69 1.04
N THR A 259 36.17 8.31 2.15
CA THR A 259 35.62 9.60 2.59
C THR A 259 36.53 10.71 2.10
N VAL A 260 35.97 11.68 1.38
CA VAL A 260 36.71 12.83 0.82
C VAL A 260 36.07 14.12 1.31
N ALA A 261 36.86 15.02 1.87
CA ALA A 261 36.46 16.36 2.28
C ALA A 261 37.17 17.40 1.40
N ASP A 262 36.42 18.29 0.76
CA ASP A 262 36.95 19.43 0.02
C ASP A 262 36.90 20.71 0.90
N ASP A 263 37.91 21.57 0.77
CA ASP A 263 38.13 22.79 1.57
C ASP A 263 37.96 22.54 3.08
N ALA A 264 38.64 21.52 3.58
CA ALA A 264 38.47 21.02 4.93
C ALA A 264 39.38 21.75 5.91
N VAL A 265 38.85 22.07 7.08
CA VAL A 265 39.60 22.61 8.22
C VAL A 265 39.23 21.82 9.47
N LEU A 266 40.22 21.15 10.05
CA LEU A 266 40.14 20.46 11.33
C LEU A 266 40.89 21.27 12.38
N THR A 267 40.22 21.66 13.45
CA THR A 267 40.85 22.19 14.67
C THR A 267 40.67 21.21 15.81
N LEU A 268 41.73 20.90 16.53
CA LEU A 268 41.76 19.99 17.68
C LEU A 268 42.50 20.70 18.82
N SER A 269 41.90 20.75 20.00
CA SER A 269 42.53 21.24 21.23
C SER A 269 42.44 20.14 22.28
N THR A 270 43.57 19.76 22.86
CA THR A 270 43.66 18.67 23.83
C THR A 270 44.39 19.11 25.08
N GLN A 271 43.96 18.58 26.23
CA GLN A 271 44.58 18.79 27.53
C GLN A 271 44.61 17.46 28.28
N GLY A 272 45.79 16.98 28.63
CA GLY A 272 45.94 15.63 29.14
C GLY A 272 47.27 15.35 29.80
N GLN A 273 47.57 14.07 29.99
CA GLN A 273 48.84 13.55 30.46
C GLN A 273 49.53 12.80 29.32
N ALA A 274 50.76 13.22 29.01
CA ALA A 274 51.69 12.42 28.23
C ALA A 274 52.37 11.40 29.16
N THR A 275 52.62 10.20 28.66
CA THR A 275 53.32 9.13 29.37
C THR A 275 54.30 8.37 28.48
N GLY A 276 55.27 7.69 29.06
CA GLY A 276 56.20 6.82 28.34
C GLY A 276 57.39 7.55 27.72
N TRP A 277 58.07 6.92 26.77
CA TRP A 277 59.25 7.45 26.08
C TRP A 277 58.97 7.72 24.60
N ILE A 278 59.94 8.26 23.86
CA ILE A 278 59.83 8.63 22.44
C ILE A 278 59.19 7.52 21.57
N ASN A 279 59.44 6.24 21.92
CA ASN A 279 58.94 5.06 21.19
C ASN A 279 57.70 4.41 21.83
N THR A 280 57.34 4.77 23.07
CA THR A 280 56.19 4.23 23.83
C THR A 280 55.24 5.32 24.26
N LEU A 281 55.26 6.45 23.56
CA LEU A 281 54.54 7.67 23.91
C LEU A 281 53.04 7.37 24.01
N GLY A 282 52.48 7.67 25.17
CA GLY A 282 51.05 7.66 25.46
C GLY A 282 50.53 9.07 25.69
N PHE A 283 49.27 9.29 25.38
CA PHE A 283 48.51 10.49 25.71
C PHE A 283 47.11 10.07 26.16
N ASP A 284 46.62 10.62 27.26
CA ASP A 284 45.23 10.50 27.70
C ASP A 284 44.74 11.87 28.18
N GLY A 285 43.60 12.33 27.67
CA GLY A 285 43.12 13.66 28.00
C GLY A 285 41.73 14.02 27.48
N ALA A 286 41.32 15.23 27.82
CA ALA A 286 40.15 15.87 27.24
C ALA A 286 40.51 16.45 25.85
N ALA A 287 39.54 16.42 24.93
CA ALA A 287 39.68 16.94 23.58
C ALA A 287 38.45 17.73 23.16
N THR A 288 38.67 18.86 22.50
CA THR A 288 37.66 19.56 21.72
C THR A 288 38.09 19.56 20.27
N ALA A 289 37.18 19.26 19.35
CA ALA A 289 37.49 19.23 17.93
C ALA A 289 36.37 19.84 17.10
N ARG A 290 36.73 20.44 15.98
CA ARG A 290 35.79 20.99 15.00
C ARG A 290 36.31 20.74 13.60
N LEU A 291 35.48 20.09 12.78
CA LEU A 291 35.73 19.87 11.36
C LEU A 291 34.73 20.71 10.57
N THR A 292 35.23 21.58 9.71
CA THR A 292 34.42 22.27 8.69
C THR A 292 34.87 21.88 7.30
N ALA A 293 33.95 21.68 6.36
CA ALA A 293 34.26 21.36 4.97
C ALA A 293 33.18 21.93 4.03
N THR A 294 33.56 22.38 2.84
CA THR A 294 32.57 22.83 1.83
C THR A 294 31.80 21.66 1.24
N ARG A 295 32.47 20.51 1.10
CA ARG A 295 31.87 19.24 0.67
C ARG A 295 32.49 18.08 1.43
N LEU A 296 31.66 17.15 1.88
CA LEU A 296 32.08 15.87 2.46
C LEU A 296 31.39 14.73 1.70
N THR A 297 32.16 13.97 0.95
CA THR A 297 31.70 12.82 0.16
C THR A 297 32.02 11.54 0.90
N THR A 298 31.05 10.64 1.01
CA THR A 298 31.17 9.30 1.62
C THR A 298 30.57 8.26 0.66
N PRO A 299 30.80 6.95 0.87
CA PRO A 299 30.16 5.91 0.05
C PRO A 299 28.62 5.98 0.02
N ALA A 300 27.99 6.53 1.06
CA ALA A 300 26.54 6.57 1.20
C ALA A 300 25.89 7.88 0.76
N ALA A 301 26.61 9.01 0.88
CA ALA A 301 26.05 10.34 0.65
C ALA A 301 27.13 11.41 0.42
N THR A 302 26.73 12.51 -0.19
CA THR A 302 27.51 13.75 -0.28
C THR A 302 26.84 14.84 0.55
N ALA A 303 27.58 15.43 1.49
CA ALA A 303 27.16 16.58 2.29
C ALA A 303 27.83 17.87 1.80
N ALA A 304 27.15 19.00 1.92
CA ALA A 304 27.66 20.33 1.63
C ALA A 304 27.56 21.24 2.86
N SER A 305 28.55 22.13 3.00
CA SER A 305 28.73 23.04 4.15
C SER A 305 28.61 22.29 5.48
N THR A 306 29.55 21.39 5.71
CA THR A 306 29.60 20.50 6.88
C THR A 306 30.31 21.18 8.04
N ASP A 307 29.73 21.07 9.23
CA ASP A 307 30.28 21.48 10.52
C ASP A 307 30.02 20.37 11.54
N ILE A 308 31.09 19.71 11.99
CA ILE A 308 31.07 18.67 13.02
C ILE A 308 31.87 19.18 14.21
N THR A 309 31.25 19.28 15.38
CA THR A 309 31.89 19.77 16.60
C THR A 309 31.80 18.73 17.72
N LEU A 310 32.96 18.31 18.24
CA LEU A 310 33.15 17.54 19.47
C LEU A 310 33.48 18.55 20.59
N ALA A 311 32.52 18.84 21.46
CA ALA A 311 32.70 19.88 22.47
C ALA A 311 33.41 19.37 23.74
N GLU A 312 33.21 18.10 24.11
CA GLU A 312 33.71 17.51 25.35
C GLU A 312 34.09 16.04 25.10
N GLY A 313 35.18 15.83 24.36
CA GLY A 313 35.70 14.50 24.05
C GLY A 313 36.74 14.01 25.05
N ARG A 314 36.94 12.70 25.07
CA ARG A 314 38.16 12.04 25.54
C ARG A 314 38.95 11.57 24.32
N ILE A 315 40.25 11.74 24.39
CA ILE A 315 41.20 11.20 23.43
C ILE A 315 42.23 10.39 24.19
N ALA A 316 42.55 9.21 23.67
CA ALA A 316 43.72 8.47 24.08
C ALA A 316 44.53 8.08 22.83
N ALA A 317 45.85 8.21 22.91
CA ALA A 317 46.76 7.82 21.84
C ALA A 317 47.95 7.08 22.42
N THR A 318 48.41 6.00 21.78
CA THR A 318 49.62 5.27 22.17
C THR A 318 50.44 4.93 20.93
N ARG A 319 51.77 4.93 21.05
CA ARG A 319 52.70 4.64 19.93
C ARG A 319 53.12 3.16 19.83
N VAL A 320 52.66 2.30 20.73
CA VAL A 320 53.02 0.87 20.75
C VAL A 320 52.36 0.15 19.57
N ASP A 321 53.08 -0.75 18.88
CA ASP A 321 52.58 -1.65 17.83
C ASP A 321 51.83 -1.03 16.63
N GLY A 322 52.24 0.16 16.16
CA GLY A 322 51.69 0.77 14.93
C GLY A 322 50.80 1.99 15.17
N GLY A 323 50.52 2.32 16.43
CA GLY A 323 49.85 3.55 16.83
C GLY A 323 48.34 3.40 17.00
N GLN A 324 47.87 3.36 18.25
CA GLN A 324 46.44 3.32 18.56
C GLN A 324 45.92 4.71 18.92
N VAL A 325 44.78 5.08 18.36
CA VAL A 325 44.06 6.32 18.71
C VAL A 325 42.61 5.98 18.98
N SER A 326 42.09 6.45 20.11
CA SER A 326 40.67 6.41 20.42
C SER A 326 40.13 7.80 20.73
N ILE A 327 38.92 8.07 20.26
CA ILE A 327 38.21 9.34 20.47
C ILE A 327 36.76 9.00 20.83
N ALA A 328 36.29 9.51 21.96
CA ALA A 328 34.91 9.32 22.39
C ALA A 328 34.30 10.60 22.94
N GLY A 329 33.03 10.86 22.66
CA GLY A 329 32.30 12.00 23.24
C GLY A 329 31.12 12.50 22.40
N PRO A 330 30.36 13.49 22.91
CA PRO A 330 29.21 14.05 22.23
C PRO A 330 29.65 14.95 21.06
N ILE A 331 29.14 14.66 19.87
CA ILE A 331 29.28 15.46 18.67
C ILE A 331 27.96 16.16 18.31
N ARG A 332 28.09 17.37 17.77
CA ARG A 332 27.01 18.09 17.09
C ARG A 332 27.36 18.21 15.63
N THR A 333 26.40 17.90 14.77
CA THR A 333 26.56 17.94 13.32
C THR A 333 25.59 18.95 12.72
N ARG A 334 26.07 19.76 11.78
CA ARG A 334 25.27 20.66 10.94
C ARG A 334 25.75 20.54 9.51
N MET A 335 24.83 20.34 8.57
CA MET A 335 25.11 20.26 7.14
C MET A 335 24.01 21.03 6.41
N ALA A 336 24.38 21.91 5.49
CA ALA A 336 23.39 22.68 4.74
C ALA A 336 22.58 21.77 3.80
N ARG A 337 23.23 20.76 3.22
CA ARG A 337 22.61 19.80 2.30
C ARG A 337 23.28 18.44 2.43
N VAL A 338 22.51 17.37 2.37
CA VAL A 338 22.99 15.98 2.26
C VAL A 338 22.22 15.32 1.13
N ALA A 339 22.92 14.74 0.15
CA ALA A 339 22.34 14.08 -1.00
C ALA A 339 22.77 12.61 -1.08
N SER A 340 21.83 11.71 -1.33
CA SER A 340 22.05 10.28 -1.58
C SER A 340 21.11 9.82 -2.70
N GLY A 341 21.66 9.63 -3.90
CA GLY A 341 20.85 9.48 -5.11
C GLY A 341 19.94 10.69 -5.32
N ASP A 342 18.65 10.44 -5.55
CA ASP A 342 17.63 11.49 -5.72
C ASP A 342 17.11 12.08 -4.40
N LEU A 343 17.45 11.46 -3.25
CA LEU A 343 17.09 11.99 -1.94
C LEU A 343 18.01 13.16 -1.59
N VAL A 344 17.42 14.31 -1.30
CA VAL A 344 18.12 15.49 -0.82
C VAL A 344 17.50 15.94 0.49
N LEU A 345 18.32 16.04 1.52
CA LEU A 345 17.98 16.63 2.82
C LEU A 345 18.67 17.98 2.93
N SER A 346 17.98 19.00 3.44
CA SER A 346 18.51 20.34 3.69
C SER A 346 18.36 20.72 5.15
N ASP A 347 19.27 21.55 5.63
CA ASP A 347 19.33 22.00 7.03
C ASP A 347 19.39 20.80 7.99
N VAL A 348 20.33 19.89 7.73
CA VAL A 348 20.51 18.67 8.52
C VAL A 348 21.25 19.01 9.81
N THR A 349 20.67 18.61 10.94
CA THR A 349 21.25 18.80 12.26
C THR A 349 21.27 17.47 13.01
N GLY A 350 22.23 17.31 13.91
CA GLY A 350 22.33 16.08 14.66
C GLY A 350 23.08 16.23 15.98
N ARG A 351 22.75 15.33 16.92
CA ARG A 351 23.42 15.19 18.21
C ARG A 351 23.71 13.71 18.41
N GLN A 352 24.98 13.33 18.28
CA GLN A 352 25.41 11.94 18.39
C GLN A 352 26.51 11.81 19.45
N THR A 353 26.74 10.61 19.93
CA THR A 353 27.95 10.22 20.64
C THR A 353 28.84 9.50 19.65
N LEU A 354 30.08 9.98 19.53
CA LEU A 354 31.17 9.37 18.80
C LEU A 354 31.90 8.38 19.70
N ASP A 355 32.22 7.22 19.15
CA ASP A 355 33.19 6.26 19.67
C ASP A 355 34.02 5.77 18.49
N TYR A 356 35.30 6.15 18.45
CA TYR A 356 36.24 5.82 17.39
C TYR A 356 37.47 5.16 18.00
N ALA A 357 37.97 4.10 17.37
CA ALA A 357 39.20 3.42 17.78
C ALA A 357 39.92 2.78 16.58
N SER A 358 41.17 3.17 16.31
CA SER A 358 41.89 2.83 15.07
C SER A 358 42.14 1.33 14.84
N GLU A 359 42.19 0.49 15.89
CA GLU A 359 42.53 -0.95 15.79
C GLU A 359 41.40 -1.90 16.27
N SER A 360 40.23 -1.38 16.62
CA SER A 360 39.12 -2.21 17.10
C SER A 360 38.33 -2.86 15.95
N ALA A 361 37.62 -3.96 16.24
CA ALA A 361 36.64 -4.56 15.31
C ALA A 361 35.50 -3.58 14.90
N THR A 362 35.36 -2.45 15.60
CA THR A 362 34.36 -1.39 15.36
C THR A 362 35.03 0.00 15.36
N PRO A 363 35.72 0.39 14.28
CA PRO A 363 36.54 1.58 14.27
C PRO A 363 35.75 2.89 14.29
N LEU A 364 34.46 2.90 13.95
CA LEU A 364 33.59 4.06 14.16
C LEU A 364 32.18 3.65 14.56
N THR A 365 31.69 4.18 15.68
CA THR A 365 30.28 4.13 16.09
C THR A 365 29.76 5.54 16.36
N LEU A 366 28.64 5.88 15.73
CA LEU A 366 27.88 7.10 16.00
C LEU A 366 26.49 6.71 16.49
N THR A 367 26.11 7.13 17.70
CA THR A 367 24.76 6.86 18.24
C THR A 367 24.07 8.16 18.66
N GLY A 368 22.88 8.45 18.14
CA GLY A 368 22.09 9.60 18.59
C GLY A 368 21.06 10.05 17.57
N SER A 369 20.68 11.33 17.63
CA SER A 369 19.60 11.88 16.81
C SER A 369 20.12 12.57 15.55
N LEU A 370 19.29 12.53 14.51
CA LEU A 370 19.48 13.26 13.26
C LEU A 370 18.13 13.83 12.82
N ALA A 371 18.10 15.07 12.35
CA ALA A 371 16.90 15.69 11.81
C ALA A 371 17.24 16.55 10.59
N ALA A 372 16.31 16.65 9.64
CA ALA A 372 16.39 17.56 8.52
C ALA A 372 15.11 18.40 8.48
N ALA A 373 15.24 19.73 8.39
CA ALA A 373 14.08 20.61 8.35
C ALA A 373 13.33 20.48 7.02
N ARG A 374 14.06 20.19 5.93
CA ARG A 374 13.50 20.02 4.59
C ARG A 374 14.13 18.82 3.91
N GLY A 375 13.34 18.14 3.10
CA GLY A 375 13.72 16.94 2.36
C GLY A 375 12.90 16.86 1.08
N THR A 376 13.55 16.38 0.02
CA THR A 376 12.94 16.18 -1.29
C THR A 376 13.40 14.83 -1.82
N TRP A 377 12.45 14.01 -2.28
CA TRP A 377 12.73 12.72 -2.88
C TRP A 377 11.77 12.49 -4.06
N PRO A 378 12.06 13.04 -5.26
CA PRO A 378 11.13 13.08 -6.38
C PRO A 378 11.00 11.72 -7.10
N LEU A 379 10.64 10.66 -6.37
CA LEU A 379 10.56 9.28 -6.87
C LEU A 379 9.62 9.13 -8.09
N PHE A 380 8.54 9.93 -8.13
CA PHE A 380 7.58 9.95 -9.24
C PHE A 380 7.77 11.16 -10.17
N GLY A 381 8.87 11.90 -10.05
CA GLY A 381 9.13 13.14 -10.78
C GLY A 381 8.44 14.37 -10.18
N ALA A 382 8.54 15.51 -10.87
CA ALA A 382 7.88 16.75 -10.49
C ALA A 382 6.36 16.69 -10.76
N VAL A 383 5.62 17.56 -10.08
CA VAL A 383 4.18 17.77 -10.34
C VAL A 383 4.02 18.33 -11.75
N ALA A 384 3.26 17.63 -12.59
CA ALA A 384 2.91 18.01 -13.94
C ALA A 384 1.49 18.61 -13.98
N ARG A 385 1.13 19.34 -15.05
CA ARG A 385 -0.17 20.01 -15.17
C ARG A 385 -1.34 19.05 -15.33
N ASP A 386 -1.03 17.88 -15.87
CA ASP A 386 -1.88 16.75 -16.22
C ASP A 386 -1.93 15.68 -15.13
N ASP A 387 -1.22 15.87 -14.00
CA ASP A 387 -1.35 14.98 -12.86
C ASP A 387 -2.76 15.09 -12.26
N GLY A 388 -3.41 13.94 -12.05
CA GLY A 388 -4.61 13.87 -11.23
C GLY A 388 -4.36 14.43 -9.82
N PRO A 389 -5.40 14.95 -9.14
CA PRO A 389 -5.23 15.69 -7.88
C PRO A 389 -4.51 14.87 -6.81
N GLU A 390 -4.81 13.57 -6.69
CA GLU A 390 -4.18 12.69 -5.71
C GLU A 390 -2.70 12.42 -6.02
N LEU A 391 -2.35 12.21 -7.29
CA LEU A 391 -0.95 12.01 -7.71
C LEU A 391 -0.13 13.30 -7.53
N ALA A 392 -0.72 14.46 -7.86
CA ALA A 392 -0.10 15.76 -7.64
C ALA A 392 0.22 15.96 -6.15
N GLU A 393 -0.70 15.61 -5.25
CA GLU A 393 -0.48 15.68 -3.82
C GLU A 393 0.57 14.68 -3.31
N LEU A 394 0.62 13.45 -3.85
CA LEU A 394 1.69 12.49 -3.51
C LEU A 394 3.06 13.01 -3.93
N LYS A 395 3.18 13.58 -5.13
CA LYS A 395 4.40 14.22 -5.62
C LYS A 395 4.79 15.43 -4.77
N ARG A 396 3.83 16.26 -4.32
CA ARG A 396 4.08 17.36 -3.36
C ARG A 396 4.59 16.84 -2.01
N ALA A 397 4.01 15.75 -1.51
CA ALA A 397 4.40 15.14 -0.24
C ALA A 397 5.87 14.68 -0.26
N LEU A 398 6.28 14.07 -1.37
CA LEU A 398 7.66 13.64 -1.61
C LEU A 398 8.60 14.79 -1.97
N GLY A 399 8.07 15.88 -2.54
CA GLY A 399 8.84 17.07 -2.91
C GLY A 399 9.14 18.01 -1.75
N ALA A 400 8.45 17.89 -0.61
CA ALA A 400 8.69 18.70 0.57
C ALA A 400 8.27 17.96 1.85
N PHE A 401 9.24 17.50 2.64
CA PHE A 401 9.03 16.88 3.94
C PHE A 401 10.09 17.27 4.96
N SER A 402 9.83 17.03 6.24
CA SER A 402 10.85 17.04 7.30
C SER A 402 11.19 15.61 7.72
N LEU A 403 12.42 15.38 8.18
CA LEU A 403 12.88 14.09 8.69
C LEU A 403 13.30 14.24 10.15
N SER A 404 12.89 13.30 11.00
CA SER A 404 13.32 13.19 12.38
C SER A 404 13.65 11.73 12.69
N ALA A 405 14.92 11.45 12.99
CA ALA A 405 15.41 10.17 13.48
C ALA A 405 15.92 10.39 14.92
N PRO A 406 15.09 10.15 15.96
CA PRO A 406 15.44 10.44 17.35
C PRO A 406 16.63 9.62 17.86
N SER A 407 16.80 8.40 17.37
CA SER A 407 17.90 7.53 17.74
C SER A 407 18.24 6.58 16.60
N LEU A 408 19.43 6.79 16.02
CA LEU A 408 20.07 5.90 15.07
C LEU A 408 21.45 5.52 15.58
N ARG A 409 21.90 4.32 15.20
CA ARG A 409 23.27 3.84 15.39
C ARG A 409 23.88 3.58 14.02
N LEU A 410 24.94 4.32 13.70
CA LEU A 410 25.80 4.07 12.54
C LEU A 410 27.07 3.41 13.03
N THR A 411 27.44 2.28 12.44
CA THR A 411 28.77 1.67 12.61
C THR A 411 29.46 1.57 11.26
N SER A 412 30.76 1.88 11.24
CA SER A 412 31.59 1.78 10.05
C SER A 412 32.88 1.07 10.42
N ASN A 413 33.20 0.00 9.70
CA ASN A 413 34.41 -0.81 9.89
C ASN A 413 34.99 -1.33 8.57
N SER A 414 36.02 -2.17 8.64
CA SER A 414 36.58 -2.87 7.47
C SER A 414 35.55 -3.79 6.78
N ASP A 415 34.52 -4.26 7.50
CA ASP A 415 33.42 -5.07 6.95
C ASP A 415 32.33 -4.22 6.26
N GLY A 416 32.41 -2.89 6.36
CA GLY A 416 31.51 -1.94 5.71
C GLY A 416 30.75 -1.03 6.67
N VAL A 417 29.59 -0.54 6.21
CA VAL A 417 28.75 0.42 6.94
C VAL A 417 27.43 -0.24 7.32
N ARG A 418 27.00 -0.06 8.57
CA ARG A 418 25.66 -0.45 9.05
C ARG A 418 24.97 0.75 9.69
N VAL A 419 23.67 0.90 9.41
CA VAL A 419 22.79 1.88 10.04
C VAL A 419 21.60 1.11 10.62
N ALA A 420 21.38 1.26 11.92
CA ALA A 420 20.24 0.72 12.62
C ALA A 420 19.43 1.86 13.26
N LEU A 421 18.11 1.77 13.17
CA LEU A 421 17.22 2.59 13.99
C LEU A 421 17.09 1.91 15.36
N THR A 422 17.21 2.67 16.44
CA THR A 422 16.93 2.21 17.81
C THR A 422 15.62 2.77 18.33
N GLN A 423 15.11 3.83 17.67
CA GLN A 423 13.77 4.37 17.83
C GLN A 423 13.17 4.67 16.45
N PRO A 424 11.83 4.67 16.31
CA PRO A 424 11.20 4.97 15.03
C PRO A 424 11.59 6.36 14.49
N ALA A 425 12.00 6.41 13.23
CA ALA A 425 12.20 7.65 12.50
C ALA A 425 10.87 8.09 11.85
N ARG A 426 10.66 9.39 11.73
CA ARG A 426 9.45 9.99 11.16
C ARG A 426 9.82 10.89 10.00
N ILE A 427 9.07 10.76 8.91
CA ILE A 427 9.07 11.65 7.75
C ILE A 427 7.69 12.32 7.74
N SER A 428 7.68 13.64 7.80
CA SER A 428 6.45 14.44 7.86
C SER A 428 6.36 15.34 6.64
N PRO A 429 5.57 14.98 5.61
CA PRO A 429 5.30 15.82 4.46
C PRO A 429 4.67 17.17 4.82
N ALA A 430 4.96 18.21 4.05
CA ALA A 430 4.41 19.55 4.26
C ALA A 430 2.89 19.62 4.02
N ASN A 431 2.34 18.74 3.18
CA ASN A 431 0.91 18.61 2.92
C ASN A 431 0.19 17.61 3.86
N GLY A 432 0.83 17.22 4.98
CA GLY A 432 0.23 16.41 6.03
C GLY A 432 0.53 14.91 5.93
N GLY A 433 0.00 14.14 6.88
CA GLY A 433 0.35 12.74 7.09
C GLY A 433 1.72 12.57 7.77
N VAL A 434 2.03 11.35 8.19
CA VAL A 434 3.33 10.99 8.78
C VAL A 434 3.70 9.58 8.33
N LEU A 435 4.91 9.42 7.80
CA LEU A 435 5.52 8.14 7.50
C LEU A 435 6.50 7.79 8.62
N THR A 436 6.30 6.65 9.26
CA THR A 436 7.12 6.16 10.37
C THR A 436 7.91 4.93 9.91
N LEU A 437 9.23 5.02 9.98
CA LEU A 437 10.15 3.90 9.77
C LEU A 437 10.49 3.32 11.15
N SER A 438 10.01 2.11 11.40
CA SER A 438 10.22 1.43 12.69
C SER A 438 11.36 0.41 12.61
N PRO A 439 12.13 0.25 13.68
CA PRO A 439 13.26 -0.66 13.71
C PRO A 439 12.81 -2.13 13.66
N VAL A 440 13.65 -2.96 13.04
CA VAL A 440 13.50 -4.42 13.00
C VAL A 440 14.81 -5.08 13.45
N ALA A 441 14.83 -6.41 13.56
CA ALA A 441 16.02 -7.14 14.05
C ALA A 441 17.27 -6.94 13.18
N ARG A 442 17.08 -6.70 11.87
CA ARG A 442 18.14 -6.36 10.92
C ARG A 442 18.35 -4.84 10.84
N PRO A 443 19.57 -4.37 10.51
CA PRO A 443 19.82 -2.96 10.21
C PRO A 443 18.89 -2.44 9.10
N ILE A 444 18.52 -1.16 9.19
CA ILE A 444 17.76 -0.48 8.12
C ILE A 444 18.62 -0.36 6.85
N PHE A 445 19.94 -0.31 7.01
CA PHE A 445 20.91 -0.32 5.92
C PHE A 445 22.20 -1.03 6.35
N GLU A 446 22.77 -1.85 5.48
CA GLU A 446 24.07 -2.50 5.58
C GLU A 446 24.69 -2.58 4.18
N ALA A 447 25.94 -2.17 4.05
CA ALA A 447 26.70 -2.24 2.80
C ALA A 447 28.13 -2.71 3.09
N ARG A 448 28.54 -3.81 2.44
CA ARG A 448 29.93 -4.29 2.46
C ARG A 448 30.78 -3.47 1.49
N PRO A 449 32.12 -3.40 1.68
CA PRO A 449 33.01 -2.73 0.75
C PRO A 449 32.80 -3.23 -0.68
N GLY A 450 32.57 -2.32 -1.63
CA GLY A 450 32.35 -2.64 -3.04
C GLY A 450 31.01 -3.30 -3.39
N GLN A 451 30.08 -3.46 -2.43
CA GLN A 451 28.74 -4.02 -2.68
C GLN A 451 27.63 -2.97 -2.54
N SER A 452 26.56 -3.14 -3.31
CA SER A 452 25.33 -2.35 -3.14
C SER A 452 24.70 -2.68 -1.78
N GLY A 453 24.28 -1.65 -1.03
CA GLY A 453 23.69 -1.81 0.28
C GLY A 453 22.25 -2.35 0.26
N GLY A 454 21.78 -2.81 1.41
CA GLY A 454 20.40 -3.27 1.61
C GLY A 454 20.03 -3.33 3.09
N GLY A 455 18.81 -3.72 3.43
CA GLY A 455 18.38 -3.75 4.83
C GLY A 455 16.99 -4.31 5.02
N ALA A 456 16.40 -4.00 6.17
CA ALA A 456 15.02 -4.34 6.48
C ALA A 456 14.38 -3.22 7.32
N LEU A 457 13.07 -3.02 7.17
CA LEU A 457 12.33 -2.05 7.96
C LEU A 457 10.83 -2.38 7.99
N THR A 458 10.11 -1.77 8.92
CA THR A 458 8.66 -1.65 8.82
C THR A 458 8.30 -0.19 8.56
N LEU A 459 7.32 0.01 7.69
CA LEU A 459 6.84 1.33 7.28
C LEU A 459 5.37 1.42 7.62
N THR A 460 5.00 2.45 8.37
CA THR A 460 3.60 2.84 8.54
C THR A 460 3.41 4.26 8.05
N ALA A 461 2.30 4.53 7.38
CA ALA A 461 1.93 5.85 6.89
C ALA A 461 0.52 6.19 7.40
N THR A 462 0.36 7.38 7.96
CA THR A 462 -0.95 7.94 8.26
C THR A 462 -1.44 8.81 7.11
N ARG A 463 -2.75 8.81 6.87
CA ARG A 463 -3.38 9.56 5.78
C ARG A 463 -3.03 11.06 5.85
N GLY A 464 -2.61 11.62 4.71
CA GLY A 464 -2.31 13.05 4.50
C GLY A 464 -2.81 13.52 3.13
N GLY A 465 -2.53 14.77 2.73
CA GLY A 465 -3.04 15.37 1.48
C GLY A 465 -2.78 14.55 0.21
N GLY A 466 -1.72 13.74 0.18
CA GLY A 466 -1.48 12.73 -0.86
C GLY A 466 -0.76 11.48 -0.36
N LEU A 467 -0.58 11.33 0.96
CA LEU A 467 0.03 10.15 1.56
C LEU A 467 -1.07 9.15 1.91
N PRO A 468 -1.08 7.92 1.35
CA PRO A 468 -2.06 6.91 1.71
C PRO A 468 -1.83 6.40 3.12
N GLU A 469 -2.88 5.84 3.73
CA GLU A 469 -2.71 5.07 4.96
C GLU A 469 -2.10 3.72 4.57
N ALA A 470 -0.96 3.34 5.14
CA ALA A 470 -0.28 2.12 4.76
C ALA A 470 0.45 1.49 5.93
N ALA A 471 0.60 0.17 5.89
CA ALA A 471 1.44 -0.58 6.81
C ALA A 471 2.11 -1.71 6.04
N PHE A 472 3.43 -1.63 5.89
CA PHE A 472 4.24 -2.60 5.16
C PHE A 472 5.40 -3.12 6.01
N ALA A 473 5.53 -4.44 6.09
CA ALA A 473 6.75 -5.10 6.47
C ALA A 473 7.66 -5.24 5.24
N ILE A 474 8.91 -4.80 5.37
CA ILE A 474 9.94 -4.88 4.33
C ILE A 474 11.10 -5.70 4.92
N PRO A 475 10.98 -7.05 4.94
CA PRO A 475 11.97 -7.92 5.58
C PRO A 475 13.32 -7.94 4.85
N ASP A 476 13.33 -7.53 3.58
CA ASP A 476 14.53 -7.40 2.77
C ASP A 476 14.33 -6.37 1.67
N TRP A 477 15.28 -5.44 1.57
CA TRP A 477 15.45 -4.59 0.41
C TRP A 477 16.94 -4.47 0.07
N ARG A 478 17.25 -4.22 -1.20
CA ARG A 478 18.61 -4.02 -1.71
C ARG A 478 18.64 -2.96 -2.80
N LEU A 479 19.73 -2.21 -2.85
CA LEU A 479 20.05 -1.34 -3.98
C LEU A 479 20.56 -2.18 -5.16
N THR A 480 20.25 -1.74 -6.36
CA THR A 480 20.77 -2.28 -7.63
C THR A 480 21.43 -1.13 -8.40
N PRO A 481 22.27 -1.40 -9.42
CA PRO A 481 22.89 -0.33 -10.21
C PRO A 481 21.89 0.66 -10.83
N GLY A 482 20.67 0.21 -11.14
CA GLY A 482 19.60 1.04 -11.71
C GLY A 482 18.50 1.45 -10.74
N GLY A 483 18.55 1.07 -9.45
CA GLY A 483 17.48 1.39 -8.50
C GLY A 483 17.47 0.49 -7.26
N PHE A 484 16.38 -0.24 -7.04
CA PHE A 484 16.21 -1.08 -5.85
C PHE A 484 15.32 -2.29 -6.10
N GLN A 485 15.38 -3.26 -5.20
CA GLN A 485 14.42 -4.35 -5.05
C GLN A 485 14.03 -4.48 -3.59
N ALA A 486 12.74 -4.64 -3.31
CA ALA A 486 12.19 -4.74 -1.97
C ALA A 486 11.08 -5.79 -1.94
N ARG A 487 11.17 -6.74 -1.01
CA ARG A 487 10.03 -7.61 -0.69
C ARG A 487 9.13 -6.86 0.27
N ILE A 488 7.86 -6.72 -0.08
CA ILE A 488 6.87 -6.03 0.74
C ILE A 488 5.75 -6.99 1.11
N ASP A 489 5.21 -6.84 2.31
CA ASP A 489 4.02 -7.54 2.80
C ASP A 489 3.22 -6.57 3.66
N GLY A 490 1.96 -6.33 3.32
CA GLY A 490 1.14 -5.42 4.10
C GLY A 490 -0.15 -4.99 3.44
N LEU A 491 -0.62 -3.82 3.86
CA LEU A 491 -1.84 -3.21 3.37
C LEU A 491 -1.64 -1.73 3.05
N ALA A 492 -2.42 -1.25 2.09
CA ALA A 492 -2.56 0.16 1.78
C ALA A 492 -4.05 0.51 1.64
N ARG A 493 -4.42 1.68 2.15
CA ARG A 493 -5.72 2.32 1.98
C ARG A 493 -5.51 3.66 1.31
N LEU A 494 -6.09 3.81 0.13
CA LEU A 494 -5.92 4.98 -0.72
C LEU A 494 -7.22 5.36 -1.40
N ASP A 495 -7.31 6.60 -1.82
CA ASP A 495 -8.39 7.12 -2.65
C ASP A 495 -7.78 7.52 -3.99
N PHE A 496 -8.43 7.18 -5.10
CA PHE A 496 -8.03 7.64 -6.43
C PHE A 496 -9.28 7.83 -7.28
N THR A 497 -9.52 8.98 -7.90
CA THR A 497 -10.69 9.07 -8.80
C THR A 497 -10.56 8.03 -9.94
N PRO A 498 -11.58 7.18 -10.19
CA PRO A 498 -12.94 7.20 -9.61
C PRO A 498 -13.16 6.31 -8.36
N ALA A 499 -12.22 5.47 -7.92
CA ALA A 499 -12.42 4.59 -6.76
C ALA A 499 -12.12 5.26 -5.39
N ARG A 500 -13.08 5.23 -4.48
CA ARG A 500 -12.93 5.70 -3.10
C ARG A 500 -12.91 4.53 -2.11
N GLY A 501 -12.17 4.70 -1.01
CA GLY A 501 -12.06 3.71 0.05
C GLY A 501 -11.30 2.46 -0.39
N VAL A 502 -10.34 2.59 -1.30
CA VAL A 502 -9.64 1.44 -1.86
C VAL A 502 -8.72 0.86 -0.80
N ALA A 503 -8.90 -0.40 -0.46
CA ALA A 503 -8.00 -1.15 0.41
C ALA A 503 -7.38 -2.33 -0.35
N ILE A 504 -6.06 -2.42 -0.29
CA ILE A 504 -5.27 -3.43 -0.97
C ILE A 504 -4.46 -4.16 0.09
N ARG A 505 -4.60 -5.49 0.17
CA ARG A 505 -3.71 -6.36 0.95
C ARG A 505 -2.85 -7.16 0.00
N THR A 506 -1.53 -7.09 0.17
CA THR A 506 -0.61 -7.65 -0.81
C THR A 506 0.73 -8.05 -0.21
N ALA A 507 1.33 -9.09 -0.79
CA ALA A 507 2.71 -9.50 -0.54
C ALA A 507 3.39 -9.75 -1.89
N GLY A 508 4.63 -9.30 -2.06
CA GLY A 508 5.31 -9.41 -3.35
C GLY A 508 6.65 -8.71 -3.45
N LEU A 509 7.18 -8.66 -4.66
CA LEU A 509 8.42 -7.97 -5.01
C LEU A 509 8.10 -6.63 -5.69
N LEU A 510 8.53 -5.55 -5.06
CA LEU A 510 8.62 -4.22 -5.65
C LEU A 510 10.05 -4.01 -6.17
N ALA A 511 10.19 -3.59 -7.42
CA ALA A 511 11.49 -3.31 -8.02
C ALA A 511 11.46 -2.00 -8.80
N SER A 512 12.59 -1.29 -8.82
CA SER A 512 12.85 -0.14 -9.67
C SER A 512 14.17 -0.34 -10.40
N ASP A 513 14.16 -0.19 -11.72
CA ASP A 513 15.35 -0.26 -12.56
C ASP A 513 15.30 0.84 -13.63
N ASN A 514 16.24 1.78 -13.57
CA ASN A 514 16.35 2.95 -14.45
C ASN A 514 15.02 3.71 -14.59
N GLY A 515 14.30 3.91 -13.47
CA GLY A 515 13.02 4.62 -13.41
C GLY A 515 11.79 3.79 -13.84
N ARG A 516 11.97 2.52 -14.23
CA ARG A 516 10.86 1.57 -14.45
C ARG A 516 10.55 0.84 -13.15
N VAL A 517 9.38 1.13 -12.57
CA VAL A 517 8.88 0.48 -11.35
C VAL A 517 7.99 -0.70 -11.73
N THR A 518 8.21 -1.86 -11.11
CA THR A 518 7.36 -3.04 -11.27
C THR A 518 6.93 -3.60 -9.93
N TYR A 519 5.69 -4.09 -9.88
CA TYR A 519 5.20 -4.86 -8.76
C TYR A 519 4.75 -6.25 -9.23
N ALA A 520 5.32 -7.29 -8.62
CA ALA A 520 4.93 -8.67 -8.84
C ALA A 520 4.48 -9.29 -7.51
N PRO A 521 3.17 -9.50 -7.30
CA PRO A 521 2.68 -10.11 -6.08
C PRO A 521 3.05 -11.60 -6.06
N SER A 522 3.22 -12.17 -4.86
CA SER A 522 3.49 -13.61 -4.69
C SER A 522 2.21 -14.47 -4.76
N ASP A 523 1.05 -13.85 -4.57
CA ASP A 523 -0.28 -14.48 -4.61
C ASP A 523 -1.33 -13.44 -5.05
N CYS A 524 -2.60 -13.83 -5.12
CA CYS A 524 -3.70 -12.91 -5.42
C CYS A 524 -3.83 -11.81 -4.34
N LEU A 525 -3.98 -10.56 -4.78
CA LEU A 525 -4.22 -9.42 -3.92
C LEU A 525 -5.69 -9.38 -3.53
N GLY A 526 -5.97 -9.16 -2.24
CA GLY A 526 -7.31 -8.78 -1.81
C GLY A 526 -7.54 -7.30 -2.09
N VAL A 527 -8.57 -6.97 -2.86
CA VAL A 527 -8.92 -5.59 -3.22
C VAL A 527 -10.36 -5.33 -2.81
N THR A 528 -10.58 -4.23 -2.08
CA THR A 528 -11.91 -3.69 -1.80
C THR A 528 -11.96 -2.22 -2.17
N ALA A 529 -13.13 -1.72 -2.53
CA ALA A 529 -13.40 -0.29 -2.67
C ALA A 529 -14.80 0.01 -2.17
N ASP A 530 -14.97 1.09 -1.41
CA ASP A 530 -16.26 1.49 -0.86
C ASP A 530 -17.22 1.88 -1.99
N ARG A 531 -16.71 2.64 -2.96
CA ARG A 531 -17.43 3.00 -4.18
C ARG A 531 -16.52 3.28 -5.38
N LEU A 532 -17.06 3.10 -6.58
CA LEU A 532 -16.64 3.79 -7.79
C LEU A 532 -17.56 5.00 -7.96
N ASP A 533 -16.98 6.18 -7.83
CA ASP A 533 -17.61 7.50 -7.91
C ASP A 533 -18.01 7.77 -9.37
N LEU A 534 -19.30 7.59 -9.65
CA LEU A 534 -19.96 7.78 -10.96
C LEU A 534 -21.19 8.69 -10.79
N ASP A 535 -21.11 9.61 -9.82
CA ASP A 535 -22.18 10.51 -9.38
C ASP A 535 -23.43 9.75 -8.90
N GLU A 536 -24.58 9.97 -9.54
CA GLU A 536 -25.84 9.27 -9.21
C GLU A 536 -25.78 7.76 -9.53
N ASN A 537 -24.76 7.31 -10.25
CA ASN A 537 -24.60 5.94 -10.74
C ASN A 537 -23.49 5.17 -10.02
N ASP A 538 -23.20 5.55 -8.77
CA ASP A 538 -22.17 4.91 -7.95
C ASP A 538 -22.32 3.38 -7.93
N ILE A 539 -21.20 2.70 -8.18
CA ILE A 539 -21.07 1.26 -7.89
C ILE A 539 -20.48 1.16 -6.48
N VAL A 540 -21.09 0.40 -5.59
CA VAL A 540 -20.71 0.35 -4.17
C VAL A 540 -20.34 -1.06 -3.71
N SER A 541 -19.67 -1.14 -2.56
CA SER A 541 -19.29 -2.41 -1.91
C SER A 541 -18.51 -3.35 -2.83
N ILE A 542 -17.53 -2.80 -3.55
CA ILE A 542 -16.68 -3.59 -4.45
C ILE A 542 -15.70 -4.41 -3.62
N SER A 543 -15.63 -5.71 -3.90
CA SER A 543 -14.64 -6.61 -3.33
C SER A 543 -14.23 -7.66 -4.35
N GLY A 544 -13.01 -8.19 -4.20
CA GLY A 544 -12.55 -9.29 -5.04
C GLY A 544 -11.06 -9.54 -4.90
N ARG A 545 -10.55 -10.40 -5.76
CA ARG A 545 -9.13 -10.74 -5.83
C ARG A 545 -8.56 -10.43 -7.20
N LEU A 546 -7.35 -9.85 -7.21
CA LEU A 546 -6.58 -9.60 -8.43
C LEU A 546 -5.33 -10.49 -8.41
N CYS A 547 -5.25 -11.46 -9.29
CA CYS A 547 -4.20 -12.48 -9.31
C CYS A 547 -3.08 -12.15 -10.32
N PRO A 548 -1.82 -12.48 -10.01
CA PRO A 548 -0.70 -12.29 -10.94
C PRO A 548 -0.84 -13.13 -12.21
N THR A 549 -0.32 -12.60 -13.30
CA THR A 549 -0.13 -13.32 -14.57
C THR A 549 1.38 -13.57 -14.81
N ALA A 550 1.76 -13.96 -16.02
CA ALA A 550 3.18 -14.09 -16.39
C ALA A 550 3.95 -12.75 -16.37
N ALA A 551 3.25 -11.63 -16.52
CA ALA A 551 3.84 -10.30 -16.44
C ALA A 551 3.70 -9.71 -15.01
N PRO A 552 4.57 -8.77 -14.61
CA PRO A 552 4.36 -8.02 -13.37
C PRO A 552 2.98 -7.37 -13.35
N LEU A 553 2.28 -7.47 -12.22
CA LEU A 553 0.93 -6.94 -12.07
C LEU A 553 0.89 -5.44 -12.31
N LEU A 554 1.86 -4.68 -11.79
CA LEU A 554 2.02 -3.25 -12.06
C LEU A 554 3.32 -3.01 -12.81
N VAL A 555 3.26 -2.17 -13.84
CA VAL A 555 4.42 -1.56 -14.47
C VAL A 555 4.17 -0.05 -14.54
N ALA A 556 5.08 0.76 -14.01
CA ALA A 556 5.04 2.21 -14.11
C ALA A 556 6.36 2.75 -14.67
N GLN A 557 6.28 3.62 -15.69
CA GLN A 557 7.44 4.21 -16.35
C GLN A 557 7.03 5.49 -17.10
N GLY A 558 7.85 6.53 -17.05
CA GLY A 558 7.64 7.75 -17.85
C GLY A 558 6.32 8.47 -17.56
N GLY A 559 5.80 8.39 -16.34
CA GLY A 559 4.51 8.98 -15.93
C GLY A 559 3.28 8.14 -16.27
N GLY A 560 3.42 7.06 -17.04
CA GLY A 560 2.35 6.09 -17.29
C GLY A 560 2.44 4.88 -16.37
N TRP A 561 1.29 4.25 -16.11
CA TRP A 561 1.19 2.98 -15.40
C TRP A 561 0.22 2.02 -16.09
N ARG A 562 0.48 0.73 -15.90
CA ARG A 562 -0.35 -0.37 -16.38
C ARG A 562 -0.48 -1.42 -15.29
N VAL A 563 -1.72 -1.81 -15.00
CA VAL A 563 -2.08 -2.95 -14.18
C VAL A 563 -2.61 -4.07 -15.08
N THR A 564 -2.15 -5.30 -14.88
CA THR A 564 -2.64 -6.48 -15.62
C THR A 564 -2.75 -7.66 -14.66
N GLY A 565 -3.93 -8.28 -14.59
CA GLY A 565 -4.17 -9.40 -13.67
C GLY A 565 -5.49 -10.13 -13.94
N ASP A 566 -5.63 -11.30 -13.33
CA ASP A 566 -6.87 -12.07 -13.39
C ASP A 566 -7.80 -11.66 -12.25
N LEU A 567 -9.06 -11.39 -12.55
CA LEU A 567 -10.11 -11.11 -11.57
C LEU A 567 -10.69 -12.43 -11.06
N ARG A 568 -10.88 -12.55 -9.74
CA ARG A 568 -11.58 -13.66 -9.10
C ARG A 568 -12.48 -13.18 -7.97
N ASP A 569 -13.62 -13.87 -7.83
CA ASP A 569 -14.60 -13.65 -6.76
C ASP A 569 -15.00 -12.18 -6.61
N VAL A 570 -15.13 -11.47 -7.73
CA VAL A 570 -15.50 -10.06 -7.72
C VAL A 570 -16.99 -9.95 -7.40
N ALA A 571 -17.30 -9.10 -6.42
CA ALA A 571 -18.65 -8.73 -6.04
C ALA A 571 -18.78 -7.21 -5.99
N ALA A 572 -19.94 -6.69 -6.38
CA ALA A 572 -20.24 -5.26 -6.39
C ALA A 572 -21.76 -5.03 -6.39
N GLN A 573 -22.21 -3.84 -6.03
CA GLN A 573 -23.61 -3.46 -6.10
C GLN A 573 -23.77 -2.21 -6.97
N ALA A 574 -24.82 -2.18 -7.78
CA ALA A 574 -25.25 -1.00 -8.53
C ALA A 574 -26.65 -0.60 -8.04
N PRO A 575 -26.75 0.18 -6.94
CA PRO A 575 -28.03 0.54 -6.32
C PRO A 575 -28.98 1.26 -7.29
N PHE A 576 -28.45 2.09 -8.19
CA PHE A 576 -29.23 2.81 -9.19
C PHE A 576 -29.95 1.90 -10.20
N LEU A 577 -29.49 0.65 -10.39
CA LEU A 577 -30.17 -0.38 -11.19
C LEU A 577 -30.95 -1.39 -10.33
N ALA A 578 -30.85 -1.28 -9.00
CA ALA A 578 -31.21 -2.32 -8.05
C ALA A 578 -30.58 -3.67 -8.40
N LEU A 579 -29.28 -3.69 -8.72
CA LEU A 579 -28.55 -4.91 -9.08
C LEU A 579 -27.40 -5.21 -8.11
N ALA A 580 -27.17 -6.49 -7.86
CA ALA A 580 -25.99 -7.00 -7.20
C ALA A 580 -25.26 -8.01 -8.08
N PHE A 581 -23.93 -7.92 -8.11
CA PHE A 581 -23.05 -8.79 -8.87
C PHE A 581 -22.22 -9.63 -7.91
N SER A 582 -22.07 -10.93 -8.19
CA SER A 582 -21.20 -11.84 -7.44
C SER A 582 -20.45 -12.79 -8.36
N ASP A 583 -19.44 -13.47 -7.82
CA ASP A 583 -18.68 -14.53 -8.50
C ASP A 583 -18.09 -14.11 -9.85
N ALA A 584 -17.85 -12.80 -10.02
CA ALA A 584 -17.31 -12.29 -11.26
C ALA A 584 -15.82 -12.64 -11.39
N SER A 585 -15.45 -13.21 -12.54
CA SER A 585 -14.08 -13.61 -12.84
C SER A 585 -13.71 -13.34 -14.28
N GLY A 586 -12.41 -13.16 -14.54
CA GLY A 586 -11.88 -12.96 -15.88
C GLY A 586 -10.55 -12.23 -15.88
N ASN A 587 -10.32 -11.32 -16.83
CA ASN A 587 -9.06 -10.60 -16.99
C ASN A 587 -9.27 -9.09 -16.92
N LEU A 588 -8.34 -8.38 -16.30
CA LEU A 588 -8.33 -6.93 -16.19
C LEU A 588 -7.01 -6.37 -16.72
N ILE A 589 -7.14 -5.38 -17.61
CA ILE A 589 -6.09 -4.45 -17.94
C ILE A 589 -6.57 -3.06 -17.54
N ALA A 590 -5.84 -2.38 -16.67
CA ALA A 590 -6.07 -0.98 -16.37
C ALA A 590 -4.81 -0.18 -16.70
N THR A 591 -4.97 1.03 -17.20
CA THR A 591 -3.86 1.92 -17.55
C THR A 591 -4.16 3.33 -17.10
N GLY A 592 -3.13 4.08 -16.74
CA GLY A 592 -3.25 5.51 -16.50
C GLY A 592 -2.04 6.25 -17.04
N SER A 593 -2.26 7.43 -17.58
CA SER A 593 -1.22 8.32 -18.11
C SER A 593 -1.71 9.75 -18.15
N SER A 594 -0.90 10.66 -18.70
CA SER A 594 -1.31 12.02 -19.07
C SER A 594 -2.54 12.08 -19.99
N ALA A 595 -2.80 11.00 -20.75
CA ALA A 595 -3.97 10.89 -21.62
C ALA A 595 -5.25 10.45 -20.88
N GLY A 596 -5.17 10.19 -19.57
CA GLY A 596 -6.29 9.75 -18.73
C GLY A 596 -6.22 8.27 -18.36
N LEU A 597 -7.35 7.76 -17.85
CA LEU A 597 -7.53 6.37 -17.44
C LEU A 597 -8.08 5.51 -18.58
N GLY A 598 -7.62 4.27 -18.63
CA GLY A 598 -8.12 3.23 -19.51
C GLY A 598 -8.38 1.94 -18.74
N LEU A 599 -9.43 1.20 -19.13
CA LEU A 599 -9.78 -0.10 -18.57
C LEU A 599 -10.27 -1.01 -19.69
N ASP A 600 -9.87 -2.27 -19.66
CA ASP A 600 -10.41 -3.36 -20.47
C ASP A 600 -10.52 -4.58 -19.54
N ALA A 601 -11.77 -4.92 -19.22
CA ALA A 601 -12.10 -6.06 -18.39
C ALA A 601 -12.88 -7.07 -19.22
N ARG A 602 -12.32 -8.27 -19.40
CA ARG A 602 -13.05 -9.42 -19.93
C ARG A 602 -13.63 -10.20 -18.75
N ILE A 603 -14.94 -10.41 -18.75
CA ILE A 603 -15.67 -11.16 -17.74
C ILE A 603 -16.02 -12.52 -18.34
N ASP A 604 -15.40 -13.58 -17.83
CA ASP A 604 -15.65 -14.96 -18.26
C ASP A 604 -16.92 -15.52 -17.62
N THR A 605 -17.25 -15.07 -16.40
CA THR A 605 -18.54 -15.33 -15.75
C THR A 605 -18.79 -14.27 -14.69
N ALA A 606 -20.06 -13.94 -14.46
CA ALA A 606 -20.55 -13.14 -13.34
C ALA A 606 -21.99 -13.51 -13.05
N THR A 607 -22.37 -13.55 -11.77
CA THR A 607 -23.73 -13.77 -11.33
C THR A 607 -24.41 -12.41 -11.15
N ILE A 608 -25.59 -12.23 -11.75
CA ILE A 608 -26.42 -11.02 -11.60
C ILE A 608 -27.65 -11.38 -10.78
N ASN A 609 -27.85 -10.66 -9.67
CA ASN A 609 -29.00 -10.79 -8.79
C ASN A 609 -29.78 -9.47 -8.77
N ASP A 610 -31.09 -9.58 -8.75
CA ASP A 610 -31.98 -8.45 -8.52
C ASP A 610 -32.03 -8.10 -7.02
N ALA A 611 -32.01 -6.81 -6.70
CA ALA A 611 -32.03 -6.31 -5.33
C ALA A 611 -33.41 -5.72 -4.94
N THR A 612 -34.43 -5.84 -5.79
CA THR A 612 -35.80 -5.38 -5.50
C THR A 612 -36.60 -6.37 -4.65
N VAL A 613 -37.66 -5.86 -4.02
CA VAL A 613 -38.66 -6.67 -3.32
C VAL A 613 -40.06 -6.27 -3.81
N PRO A 614 -40.83 -7.15 -4.48
CA PRO A 614 -40.43 -8.50 -4.93
C PRO A 614 -39.36 -8.48 -6.03
N LEU A 615 -38.75 -9.63 -6.30
CA LEU A 615 -37.74 -9.80 -7.37
C LEU A 615 -38.40 -9.68 -8.75
N ARG A 616 -37.83 -8.86 -9.64
CA ARG A 616 -38.25 -8.73 -11.05
C ARG A 616 -37.78 -9.91 -11.90
N PHE A 617 -36.59 -10.43 -11.61
CA PHE A 617 -36.02 -11.57 -12.33
C PHE A 617 -35.22 -12.48 -11.38
N ASN A 618 -35.14 -13.76 -11.71
CA ASN A 618 -34.29 -14.71 -10.99
C ASN A 618 -32.83 -14.59 -11.44
N THR A 619 -31.89 -15.03 -10.60
CA THR A 619 -30.45 -14.96 -10.86
C THR A 619 -30.02 -15.33 -12.29
N LEU A 620 -29.21 -14.46 -12.91
CA LEU A 620 -28.69 -14.66 -14.26
C LEU A 620 -27.16 -14.85 -14.23
N ILE A 621 -26.62 -15.50 -15.25
CA ILE A 621 -25.18 -15.56 -15.51
C ILE A 621 -24.87 -14.62 -16.68
N ALA A 622 -23.81 -13.84 -16.55
CA ALA A 622 -23.33 -12.91 -17.56
C ALA A 622 -21.89 -13.22 -17.99
N GLN A 623 -21.63 -13.09 -19.28
CA GLN A 623 -20.28 -13.18 -19.86
C GLN A 623 -20.08 -12.03 -20.84
N GLY A 624 -18.91 -11.40 -20.87
CA GLY A 624 -18.75 -10.23 -21.71
C GLY A 624 -17.47 -9.43 -21.53
N ARG A 625 -17.55 -8.16 -21.87
CA ARG A 625 -16.47 -7.19 -21.73
C ARG A 625 -17.00 -5.85 -21.24
N ALA A 626 -16.18 -5.16 -20.45
CA ALA A 626 -16.34 -3.77 -20.07
C ALA A 626 -15.07 -3.00 -20.40
N GLY A 627 -15.21 -1.74 -20.81
CA GLY A 627 -14.08 -0.89 -21.13
C GLY A 627 -14.30 0.56 -20.72
N LEU A 628 -13.20 1.25 -20.46
CA LEU A 628 -13.11 2.69 -20.24
C LEU A 628 -12.06 3.26 -21.19
N ALA A 629 -12.44 4.27 -21.98
CA ALA A 629 -11.50 5.04 -22.78
C ALA A 629 -12.02 6.47 -22.95
N ASN A 630 -11.14 7.48 -22.79
CA ASN A 630 -11.51 8.90 -22.93
C ASN A 630 -12.72 9.29 -22.06
N ALA A 631 -12.78 8.79 -20.83
CA ALA A 631 -13.92 8.94 -19.91
C ALA A 631 -15.25 8.34 -20.39
N GLN A 632 -15.25 7.54 -21.47
CA GLN A 632 -16.42 6.78 -21.92
C GLN A 632 -16.34 5.34 -21.43
N TRP A 633 -17.34 4.95 -20.66
CA TRP A 633 -17.60 3.58 -20.24
C TRP A 633 -18.44 2.86 -21.29
N SER A 634 -18.07 1.64 -21.61
CA SER A 634 -18.80 0.75 -22.49
C SER A 634 -18.83 -0.66 -21.91
N GLY A 635 -19.88 -1.41 -22.19
CA GLY A 635 -19.96 -2.82 -21.80
C GLY A 635 -20.91 -3.60 -22.68
N THR A 636 -20.60 -4.87 -22.92
CA THR A 636 -21.47 -5.81 -23.64
C THR A 636 -21.42 -7.15 -22.93
N PHE A 637 -22.58 -7.63 -22.46
CA PHE A 637 -22.71 -8.85 -21.67
C PHE A 637 -23.81 -9.73 -22.24
N ASP A 638 -23.45 -10.95 -22.62
CA ASP A 638 -24.41 -11.99 -22.98
C ASP A 638 -24.95 -12.63 -21.68
N LEU A 639 -26.27 -12.76 -21.60
CA LEU A 639 -27.00 -13.25 -20.44
C LEU A 639 -27.47 -14.68 -20.68
N ALA A 640 -27.38 -15.52 -19.66
CA ALA A 640 -27.83 -16.90 -19.70
C ALA A 640 -28.46 -17.33 -18.36
N ARG A 641 -29.31 -18.35 -18.42
CA ARG A 641 -29.84 -19.03 -17.23
C ARG A 641 -29.95 -20.53 -17.49
N PHE A 642 -29.48 -21.34 -16.54
CA PHE A 642 -29.42 -22.82 -16.68
C PHE A 642 -28.74 -23.30 -17.98
N GLY A 643 -27.79 -22.52 -18.51
CA GLY A 643 -27.12 -22.80 -19.79
C GLY A 643 -27.88 -22.34 -21.03
N HIS A 644 -29.11 -21.84 -20.91
CA HIS A 644 -29.87 -21.25 -22.01
C HIS A 644 -29.48 -19.79 -22.22
N PRO A 645 -29.06 -19.38 -23.43
CA PRO A 645 -28.82 -17.98 -23.76
C PRO A 645 -30.16 -17.23 -23.75
N LEU A 646 -30.18 -16.03 -23.16
CA LEU A 646 -31.37 -15.20 -23.03
C LEU A 646 -31.31 -13.97 -23.93
N GLY A 647 -30.15 -13.32 -24.00
CA GLY A 647 -30.00 -12.05 -24.69
C GLY A 647 -28.70 -11.34 -24.36
N ARG A 648 -28.63 -10.06 -24.70
CA ARG A 648 -27.46 -9.19 -24.50
C ARG A 648 -27.84 -7.90 -23.79
N LEU A 649 -26.98 -7.49 -22.87
CA LEU A 649 -26.98 -6.20 -22.21
C LEU A 649 -25.85 -5.34 -22.78
N THR A 650 -26.15 -4.11 -23.20
CA THR A 650 -25.15 -3.14 -23.65
C THR A 650 -25.20 -1.90 -22.76
N LEU A 651 -24.06 -1.55 -22.16
CA LEU A 651 -23.85 -0.38 -21.31
C LEU A 651 -23.08 0.69 -22.11
N ALA A 652 -23.53 1.93 -22.02
CA ALA A 652 -22.77 3.09 -22.47
C ALA A 652 -22.93 4.23 -21.46
N HIS A 653 -21.83 4.85 -21.02
CA HIS A 653 -21.88 5.98 -20.10
C HIS A 653 -20.73 6.96 -20.37
N ASP A 654 -21.05 8.24 -20.48
CA ASP A 654 -20.12 9.34 -20.63
C ASP A 654 -19.83 9.95 -19.24
N GLY A 655 -18.63 9.71 -18.72
CA GLY A 655 -18.20 10.17 -17.40
C GLY A 655 -17.88 11.67 -17.32
N ILE A 656 -17.96 12.44 -18.43
CA ILE A 656 -17.80 13.91 -18.42
C ILE A 656 -19.16 14.57 -18.25
N THR A 657 -20.17 14.08 -18.96
CA THR A 657 -21.52 14.65 -18.97
C THR A 657 -22.46 13.98 -17.96
N GLY A 658 -22.07 12.82 -17.40
CA GLY A 658 -22.91 12.00 -16.52
C GLY A 658 -24.04 11.27 -17.25
N ARG A 659 -24.09 11.33 -18.59
CA ARG A 659 -25.17 10.73 -19.39
C ARG A 659 -24.84 9.28 -19.73
N GLY A 660 -25.82 8.38 -19.66
CA GLY A 660 -25.60 6.99 -20.01
C GLY A 660 -26.89 6.20 -20.08
N GLY A 661 -26.73 4.91 -20.34
CA GLY A 661 -27.83 3.98 -20.38
C GLY A 661 -27.40 2.52 -20.55
N VAL A 662 -28.37 1.64 -20.30
CA VAL A 662 -28.30 0.21 -20.55
C VAL A 662 -29.41 -0.16 -21.52
N SER A 663 -29.06 -0.85 -22.62
CA SER A 663 -30.05 -1.52 -23.48
C SER A 663 -30.01 -3.02 -23.26
N ILE A 664 -31.19 -3.63 -23.20
CA ILE A 664 -31.41 -5.07 -23.03
C ILE A 664 -32.06 -5.57 -24.32
N ASP A 665 -31.48 -6.60 -24.93
CA ASP A 665 -31.98 -7.21 -26.16
C ASP A 665 -32.03 -8.73 -25.99
N ALA A 666 -33.23 -9.28 -25.87
CA ALA A 666 -33.51 -10.71 -25.71
C ALA A 666 -34.45 -11.16 -26.84
N PRO A 667 -33.93 -11.36 -28.06
CA PRO A 667 -34.77 -11.52 -29.26
C PRO A 667 -35.41 -12.90 -29.41
N ASP A 668 -34.93 -13.92 -28.69
CA ASP A 668 -35.36 -15.30 -28.84
C ASP A 668 -35.42 -16.01 -27.48
N LEU A 669 -36.54 -15.84 -26.78
CA LEU A 669 -36.87 -16.61 -25.57
C LEU A 669 -37.80 -17.75 -25.97
N THR A 670 -37.24 -18.94 -26.15
CA THR A 670 -38.01 -20.14 -26.48
C THR A 670 -38.34 -20.95 -25.21
N PHE A 671 -39.62 -21.23 -25.00
CA PHE A 671 -40.14 -22.01 -23.88
C PHE A 671 -40.59 -23.39 -24.38
N ALA A 672 -40.22 -24.43 -23.64
CA ALA A 672 -40.58 -25.82 -23.95
C ALA A 672 -40.67 -26.65 -22.67
N GLU A 673 -41.45 -27.73 -22.70
CA GLU A 673 -41.53 -28.68 -21.59
C GLU A 673 -40.15 -29.26 -21.26
N GLY A 674 -39.77 -29.23 -19.97
CA GLY A 674 -38.43 -29.63 -19.51
C GLY A 674 -37.28 -28.69 -19.90
N GLY A 675 -37.57 -27.61 -20.64
CA GLY A 675 -36.64 -26.55 -20.99
C GLY A 675 -36.87 -25.29 -20.15
N LEU A 676 -36.40 -24.14 -20.65
CA LEU A 676 -36.61 -22.83 -20.03
C LEU A 676 -38.12 -22.56 -19.85
N GLN A 677 -38.52 -22.09 -18.67
CA GLN A 677 -39.89 -21.69 -18.36
C GLN A 677 -39.96 -20.19 -18.01
N PRO A 678 -41.11 -19.51 -18.23
CA PRO A 678 -41.27 -18.10 -17.84
C PRO A 678 -41.01 -17.84 -16.36
N ALA A 679 -41.43 -18.76 -15.49
CA ALA A 679 -41.18 -18.71 -14.04
C ALA A 679 -39.67 -18.82 -13.69
N ASP A 680 -38.85 -19.40 -14.56
CA ASP A 680 -37.39 -19.40 -14.40
C ASP A 680 -36.83 -18.00 -14.62
N LEU A 681 -37.41 -17.19 -15.49
CA LEU A 681 -36.92 -15.84 -15.78
C LEU A 681 -37.38 -14.85 -14.72
N SER A 682 -38.66 -14.86 -14.37
CA SER A 682 -39.26 -13.91 -13.44
C SER A 682 -40.19 -14.59 -12.42
N PRO A 683 -39.97 -14.37 -11.11
CA PRO A 683 -40.93 -14.79 -10.08
C PRO A 683 -42.33 -14.19 -10.29
N LEU A 684 -42.41 -13.01 -10.90
CA LEU A 684 -43.69 -12.35 -11.19
C LEU A 684 -44.54 -13.11 -12.21
N ALA A 685 -43.93 -13.99 -13.01
CA ALA A 685 -44.65 -14.83 -13.97
C ALA A 685 -45.17 -16.13 -13.34
N ALA A 686 -44.60 -16.59 -12.23
CA ALA A 686 -44.83 -17.94 -11.69
C ALA A 686 -46.30 -18.21 -11.31
N ASP A 687 -47.03 -17.18 -10.89
CA ASP A 687 -48.43 -17.31 -10.45
C ASP A 687 -49.44 -17.22 -11.58
N PHE A 688 -49.06 -16.61 -12.69
CA PHE A 688 -49.96 -16.38 -13.83
C PHE A 688 -49.69 -17.35 -14.98
N VAL A 689 -48.44 -17.79 -15.13
CA VAL A 689 -47.95 -18.63 -16.22
C VAL A 689 -47.35 -19.90 -15.63
N GLN A 690 -48.20 -20.89 -15.38
CA GLN A 690 -47.80 -22.18 -14.81
C GLN A 690 -47.24 -23.10 -15.88
N SER A 691 -46.32 -23.97 -15.46
CA SER A 691 -45.69 -24.97 -16.33
C SER A 691 -46.62 -26.16 -16.61
N PRO A 692 -46.48 -26.79 -17.80
CA PRO A 692 -45.54 -26.46 -18.87
C PRO A 692 -46.03 -25.29 -19.73
N ALA A 693 -45.16 -24.31 -19.96
CA ALA A 693 -45.34 -23.29 -20.98
C ALA A 693 -44.54 -23.66 -22.24
N THR A 694 -45.16 -23.49 -23.40
CA THR A 694 -44.56 -23.79 -24.72
C THR A 694 -44.80 -22.64 -25.69
N GLY A 695 -43.75 -22.18 -26.38
CA GLY A 695 -43.86 -21.08 -27.33
C GLY A 695 -42.64 -20.18 -27.32
N SER A 696 -42.82 -18.92 -27.70
CA SER A 696 -41.72 -17.95 -27.77
C SER A 696 -42.13 -16.57 -27.28
N ALA A 697 -41.16 -15.81 -26.81
CA ALA A 697 -41.27 -14.38 -26.54
C ALA A 697 -39.97 -13.66 -26.95
N ALA A 698 -40.06 -12.34 -27.14
CA ALA A 698 -38.91 -11.48 -27.35
C ALA A 698 -39.05 -10.23 -26.49
N PHE A 699 -37.96 -9.79 -25.87
CA PHE A 699 -37.95 -8.60 -25.02
C PHE A 699 -36.86 -7.62 -25.43
N THR A 700 -37.23 -6.35 -25.56
CA THR A 700 -36.27 -5.25 -25.70
C THR A 700 -36.52 -4.24 -24.59
N GLY A 701 -35.47 -3.79 -23.90
CA GLY A 701 -35.55 -2.81 -22.82
C GLY A 701 -34.48 -1.74 -22.94
N ARG A 702 -34.74 -0.57 -22.36
CA ARG A 702 -33.76 0.51 -22.22
C ARG A 702 -33.94 1.21 -20.89
N ILE A 703 -32.81 1.52 -20.24
CA ILE A 703 -32.70 2.33 -19.03
C ILE A 703 -31.73 3.46 -19.39
N ASP A 704 -32.16 4.70 -19.25
CA ASP A 704 -31.35 5.89 -19.53
C ASP A 704 -31.25 6.76 -18.27
N TRP A 705 -30.07 7.32 -18.05
CA TRP A 705 -29.81 8.28 -16.97
C TRP A 705 -29.08 9.51 -17.51
N SER A 706 -29.38 10.65 -16.93
CA SER A 706 -28.69 11.91 -17.17
C SER A 706 -29.00 12.89 -16.05
N PRO A 707 -28.13 13.88 -15.79
CA PRO A 707 -28.38 14.92 -14.80
C PRO A 707 -29.68 15.73 -15.04
N ASP A 708 -30.20 15.72 -16.28
CA ASP A 708 -31.44 16.42 -16.67
C ASP A 708 -32.72 15.62 -16.35
N LEU A 709 -32.60 14.33 -15.99
CA LEU A 709 -33.74 13.47 -15.65
C LEU A 709 -34.01 13.53 -14.14
N THR A 710 -35.27 13.33 -13.75
CA THR A 710 -35.66 13.23 -12.33
C THR A 710 -34.99 12.03 -11.64
N GLU A 711 -34.86 12.08 -10.31
CA GLU A 711 -34.31 10.97 -9.48
C GLU A 711 -34.85 9.60 -9.95
N GLY A 712 -33.95 8.75 -10.46
CA GLY A 712 -34.25 7.40 -10.94
C GLY A 712 -34.13 7.17 -12.45
N GLY A 713 -33.87 8.21 -13.26
CA GLY A 713 -33.73 8.08 -14.72
C GLY A 713 -35.04 7.76 -15.44
N SER A 714 -34.96 7.33 -16.70
CA SER A 714 -36.10 6.85 -17.48
C SER A 714 -35.86 5.41 -17.92
N SER A 715 -36.88 4.54 -17.84
CA SER A 715 -36.77 3.19 -18.39
C SER A 715 -38.01 2.80 -19.16
N SER A 716 -37.84 1.95 -20.16
CA SER A 716 -38.93 1.45 -21.00
C SER A 716 -38.61 0.05 -21.51
N GLY A 717 -39.63 -0.70 -21.92
CA GLY A 717 -39.44 -2.00 -22.51
C GLY A 717 -40.61 -2.44 -23.37
N ARG A 718 -40.39 -3.48 -24.17
CA ARG A 718 -41.37 -4.06 -25.06
C ARG A 718 -41.21 -5.57 -25.03
N LEU A 719 -42.24 -6.27 -24.60
CA LEU A 719 -42.35 -7.72 -24.69
C LEU A 719 -43.27 -8.08 -25.85
N VAL A 720 -42.75 -8.80 -26.84
CA VAL A 720 -43.51 -9.34 -27.96
C VAL A 720 -43.74 -10.83 -27.71
N ILE A 721 -44.99 -11.26 -27.82
CA ILE A 721 -45.40 -12.64 -27.63
C ILE A 721 -45.98 -13.12 -28.97
N PRO A 722 -45.19 -13.78 -29.83
CA PRO A 722 -45.70 -14.30 -31.10
C PRO A 722 -46.74 -15.39 -30.91
N ASN A 723 -46.50 -16.29 -29.95
CA ASN A 723 -47.40 -17.37 -29.55
C ASN A 723 -46.85 -18.02 -28.27
N ILE A 724 -47.68 -18.12 -27.23
CA ILE A 724 -47.37 -18.94 -26.06
C ILE A 724 -48.60 -19.67 -25.55
N ASP A 725 -48.41 -20.93 -25.20
CA ASP A 725 -49.36 -21.80 -24.54
C ASP A 725 -48.88 -22.05 -23.11
N PHE A 726 -49.77 -22.03 -22.13
CA PHE A 726 -49.43 -22.27 -20.72
C PHE A 726 -50.67 -22.62 -19.91
N VAL A 727 -50.51 -22.96 -18.63
CA VAL A 727 -51.64 -23.15 -17.71
C VAL A 727 -51.79 -21.92 -16.83
N SER A 728 -52.97 -21.31 -16.79
CA SER A 728 -53.30 -20.19 -15.91
C SER A 728 -54.14 -20.67 -14.72
N PRO A 729 -54.30 -19.86 -13.65
CA PRO A 729 -55.25 -20.17 -12.57
C PRO A 729 -56.70 -20.36 -13.03
N ALA A 730 -57.08 -19.82 -14.19
CA ALA A 730 -58.42 -19.96 -14.78
C ALA A 730 -58.56 -21.21 -15.69
N GLY A 731 -57.44 -21.88 -16.02
CA GLY A 731 -57.37 -23.03 -16.92
C GLY A 731 -56.29 -22.90 -18.00
N PRO A 732 -56.10 -23.93 -18.85
CA PRO A 732 -55.15 -23.91 -19.97
C PRO A 732 -55.41 -22.77 -20.96
N VAL A 733 -54.36 -22.02 -21.28
CA VAL A 733 -54.34 -20.93 -22.26
C VAL A 733 -53.59 -21.41 -23.51
N LYS A 734 -54.23 -21.27 -24.66
CA LYS A 734 -53.69 -21.65 -25.98
C LYS A 734 -53.65 -20.44 -26.89
N GLY A 735 -52.52 -20.27 -27.57
CA GLY A 735 -52.32 -19.24 -28.58
C GLY A 735 -52.38 -17.81 -28.05
N LEU A 736 -51.77 -17.52 -26.89
CA LEU A 736 -51.64 -16.14 -26.42
C LEU A 736 -50.68 -15.39 -27.34
N THR A 737 -51.15 -14.26 -27.90
CA THR A 737 -50.38 -13.38 -28.78
C THR A 737 -50.56 -11.92 -28.37
N GLY A 738 -49.53 -11.10 -28.59
CA GLY A 738 -49.64 -9.66 -28.37
C GLY A 738 -48.32 -8.96 -28.08
N THR A 739 -48.42 -7.70 -27.68
CA THR A 739 -47.28 -6.87 -27.29
C THR A 739 -47.60 -6.13 -26.00
N ILE A 740 -46.64 -6.09 -25.09
CA ILE A 740 -46.74 -5.36 -23.83
C ILE A 740 -45.66 -4.28 -23.83
N ASP A 741 -46.08 -3.02 -23.85
CA ASP A 741 -45.21 -1.85 -23.75
C ASP A 741 -45.12 -1.35 -22.30
N PHE A 742 -43.91 -1.46 -21.74
CA PHE A 742 -43.56 -0.97 -20.40
C PHE A 742 -43.07 0.47 -20.47
N THR A 743 -43.67 1.34 -19.66
CA THR A 743 -43.30 2.74 -19.47
C THR A 743 -42.30 2.95 -18.34
N ASN A 744 -42.07 1.92 -17.51
CA ASN A 744 -41.04 1.85 -16.49
C ASN A 744 -40.72 0.37 -16.18
N LEU A 745 -39.44 0.06 -15.93
CA LEU A 745 -38.93 -1.28 -15.56
C LEU A 745 -38.60 -1.39 -14.06
N ALA A 746 -38.58 -0.27 -13.34
CA ALA A 746 -38.29 -0.23 -11.90
C ALA A 746 -38.96 1.01 -11.25
N PRO A 747 -40.21 0.89 -10.74
CA PRO A 747 -41.08 -0.30 -10.73
C PRO A 747 -41.68 -0.62 -12.10
N LEU A 748 -42.13 -1.86 -12.29
CA LEU A 748 -42.68 -2.35 -13.56
C LEU A 748 -44.07 -1.73 -13.80
N THR A 749 -44.21 -0.90 -14.85
CA THR A 749 -45.50 -0.28 -15.24
C THR A 749 -45.68 -0.29 -16.75
N THR A 750 -46.92 -0.42 -17.23
CA THR A 750 -47.25 -0.34 -18.66
C THR A 750 -47.99 0.96 -18.99
N ALA A 751 -48.19 1.23 -20.27
CA ALA A 751 -49.24 2.16 -20.68
C ALA A 751 -50.63 1.55 -20.36
N PRO A 752 -51.67 2.36 -20.13
CA PRO A 752 -53.03 1.85 -19.99
C PRO A 752 -53.58 1.34 -21.34
N GLY A 753 -54.55 0.41 -21.30
CA GLY A 753 -55.24 -0.07 -22.49
C GLY A 753 -54.43 -1.01 -23.38
N GLN A 754 -53.49 -1.77 -22.81
CA GLN A 754 -52.72 -2.78 -23.54
C GLN A 754 -53.62 -3.98 -23.87
N THR A 755 -53.50 -4.54 -25.08
CA THR A 755 -54.36 -5.63 -25.53
C THR A 755 -53.57 -6.91 -25.78
N LEU A 756 -54.04 -8.04 -25.24
CA LEU A 756 -53.55 -9.38 -25.55
C LEU A 756 -54.68 -10.22 -26.14
N ARG A 757 -54.35 -11.07 -27.11
CA ARG A 757 -55.32 -11.97 -27.73
C ARG A 757 -55.04 -13.41 -27.35
N VAL A 758 -56.07 -14.12 -26.90
CA VAL A 758 -56.02 -15.53 -26.54
C VAL A 758 -56.89 -16.31 -27.53
N ALA A 759 -56.31 -17.29 -28.22
CA ALA A 759 -57.07 -18.12 -29.16
C ALA A 759 -58.10 -18.98 -28.44
N THR A 760 -57.67 -19.68 -27.37
CA THR A 760 -58.56 -20.48 -26.53
C THR A 760 -58.13 -20.42 -25.06
N LEU A 761 -59.09 -20.21 -24.16
CA LEU A 761 -58.97 -20.46 -22.72
C LEU A 761 -59.90 -21.62 -22.36
N GLU A 762 -59.31 -22.75 -21.99
CA GLU A 762 -60.04 -23.95 -21.58
C GLU A 762 -60.51 -23.79 -20.14
N SER A 763 -61.81 -23.54 -19.96
CA SER A 763 -62.47 -23.45 -18.65
C SER A 763 -63.71 -24.37 -18.63
N ILE A 764 -64.61 -24.19 -17.68
CA ILE A 764 -65.90 -24.92 -17.59
C ILE A 764 -66.68 -24.81 -18.92
N ALA A 765 -66.55 -23.67 -19.61
CA ALA A 765 -66.88 -23.50 -21.02
C ALA A 765 -65.63 -23.02 -21.78
N PRO A 766 -65.30 -23.56 -22.97
CA PRO A 766 -64.17 -23.10 -23.75
C PRO A 766 -64.43 -21.69 -24.26
N PHE A 767 -63.58 -20.75 -23.85
CA PHE A 767 -63.63 -19.38 -24.32
C PHE A 767 -62.70 -19.24 -25.52
N THR A 768 -63.23 -18.81 -26.67
CA THR A 768 -62.43 -18.65 -27.91
C THR A 768 -62.32 -17.18 -28.28
N ASP A 769 -61.23 -16.82 -28.96
CA ASP A 769 -61.03 -15.51 -29.57
C ASP A 769 -61.13 -14.31 -28.59
N LEU A 770 -60.60 -14.47 -27.39
CA LEU A 770 -60.65 -13.46 -26.32
C LEU A 770 -59.64 -12.33 -26.54
N ASP A 771 -60.12 -11.09 -26.51
CA ASP A 771 -59.27 -9.90 -26.41
C ASP A 771 -59.31 -9.36 -24.97
N LEU A 772 -58.16 -9.33 -24.33
CA LEU A 772 -57.98 -8.87 -22.96
C LEU A 772 -57.32 -7.50 -22.96
N THR A 773 -58.03 -6.50 -22.42
CA THR A 773 -57.47 -5.17 -22.20
C THR A 773 -57.02 -5.05 -20.74
N PHE A 774 -55.77 -4.65 -20.53
CA PHE A 774 -55.19 -4.54 -19.19
C PHE A 774 -54.24 -3.33 -19.07
N ALA A 775 -53.95 -2.98 -17.82
CA ALA A 775 -52.92 -2.03 -17.43
C ALA A 775 -52.17 -2.58 -16.22
N LEU A 776 -50.85 -2.44 -16.20
CA LEU A 776 -50.01 -2.78 -15.06
C LEU A 776 -49.50 -1.51 -14.39
N ASP A 777 -49.79 -1.36 -13.10
CA ASP A 777 -49.20 -0.32 -12.26
C ASP A 777 -48.24 -0.92 -11.22
N LYS A 778 -47.78 -0.09 -10.28
CA LYS A 778 -46.77 -0.47 -9.26
C LYS A 778 -47.27 -1.56 -8.29
N ALA A 779 -48.57 -1.77 -8.18
CA ALA A 779 -49.19 -2.61 -7.15
C ALA A 779 -50.07 -3.73 -7.72
N ALA A 780 -50.68 -3.53 -8.89
CA ALA A 780 -51.64 -4.47 -9.46
C ALA A 780 -51.70 -4.47 -10.98
N ILE A 781 -52.15 -5.60 -11.53
CA ILE A 781 -52.64 -5.73 -12.90
C ILE A 781 -54.13 -5.41 -12.89
N THR A 782 -54.53 -4.32 -13.52
CA THR A 782 -55.95 -3.99 -13.72
C THR A 782 -56.40 -4.56 -15.05
N VAL A 783 -57.43 -5.40 -15.01
CA VAL A 783 -58.09 -5.96 -16.19
C VAL A 783 -59.39 -5.20 -16.38
N ASP A 784 -59.59 -4.58 -17.55
CA ASP A 784 -60.77 -3.75 -17.86
C ASP A 784 -62.06 -4.57 -18.02
N GLY A 785 -61.95 -5.89 -17.90
CA GLY A 785 -63.01 -6.84 -18.08
C GLY A 785 -62.93 -7.56 -19.42
N GLY A 786 -63.87 -8.47 -19.64
CA GLY A 786 -63.98 -9.28 -20.85
C GLY A 786 -65.42 -9.74 -21.03
N ALA A 787 -65.87 -9.90 -22.26
CA ALA A 787 -67.22 -10.33 -22.57
C ALA A 787 -67.19 -11.42 -23.65
N ILE A 788 -68.04 -12.43 -23.49
CA ILE A 788 -68.16 -13.53 -24.43
C ILE A 788 -69.62 -13.96 -24.60
N GLN A 789 -69.94 -14.41 -25.80
CA GLN A 789 -71.19 -15.11 -26.09
C GLN A 789 -71.09 -16.56 -25.62
N ALA A 790 -71.91 -16.95 -24.64
CA ALA A 790 -71.96 -18.31 -24.12
C ALA A 790 -73.41 -18.73 -23.86
N ALA A 791 -73.76 -19.95 -24.28
CA ALA A 791 -75.08 -20.55 -24.10
C ALA A 791 -76.24 -19.62 -24.51
N GLY A 792 -76.17 -19.07 -25.74
CA GLY A 792 -77.19 -18.18 -26.30
C GLY A 792 -77.30 -16.76 -25.68
N GLY A 793 -76.47 -16.43 -24.67
CA GLY A 793 -76.45 -15.14 -23.98
C GLY A 793 -75.04 -14.55 -23.85
N LEU A 794 -74.92 -13.45 -23.08
CA LEU A 794 -73.66 -12.75 -22.85
C LEU A 794 -73.15 -13.01 -21.42
N VAL A 795 -71.92 -13.46 -21.28
CA VAL A 795 -71.20 -13.54 -20.01
C VAL A 795 -70.11 -12.48 -20.01
N ARG A 796 -70.11 -11.60 -19.00
CA ARG A 796 -69.11 -10.52 -18.86
C ARG A 796 -68.49 -10.53 -17.47
N ILE A 797 -67.21 -10.21 -17.39
CA ILE A 797 -66.54 -9.90 -16.11
C ILE A 797 -66.35 -8.39 -15.99
N GLU A 798 -66.73 -7.83 -14.84
CA GLU A 798 -66.49 -6.41 -14.54
C GLU A 798 -64.99 -6.14 -14.32
N PRO A 799 -64.54 -4.88 -14.50
CA PRO A 799 -63.15 -4.52 -14.24
C PRO A 799 -62.71 -4.93 -12.82
N PHE A 800 -61.54 -5.54 -12.71
CA PHE A 800 -60.95 -5.97 -11.44
C PHE A 800 -59.43 -5.79 -11.45
N SER A 801 -58.84 -5.70 -10.26
CA SER A 801 -57.40 -5.53 -10.09
C SER A 801 -56.81 -6.73 -9.35
N VAL A 802 -55.73 -7.28 -9.90
CA VAL A 802 -54.99 -8.42 -9.37
C VAL A 802 -53.68 -7.92 -8.73
N PRO A 803 -53.54 -7.99 -7.40
CA PRO A 803 -52.33 -7.54 -6.71
C PRO A 803 -51.10 -8.37 -7.10
N LEU A 804 -49.94 -7.72 -7.26
CA LEU A 804 -48.66 -8.39 -7.54
C LEU A 804 -48.07 -9.12 -6.33
N ASP A 805 -48.55 -8.80 -5.12
CA ASP A 805 -48.05 -9.33 -3.84
C ASP A 805 -48.85 -10.53 -3.32
N ARG A 806 -49.58 -11.21 -4.22
CA ARG A 806 -50.38 -12.41 -3.93
C ARG A 806 -51.48 -12.22 -2.89
N ARG A 807 -51.91 -10.97 -2.64
CA ARG A 807 -53.12 -10.75 -1.82
C ARG A 807 -54.37 -11.22 -2.56
N PRO A 808 -55.40 -11.70 -1.84
CA PRO A 808 -56.67 -12.06 -2.44
C PRO A 808 -57.29 -10.88 -3.19
N PHE A 809 -57.95 -11.17 -4.31
CA PHE A 809 -58.67 -10.17 -5.11
C PHE A 809 -60.11 -10.59 -5.35
N SER A 810 -60.96 -9.61 -5.66
CA SER A 810 -62.39 -9.84 -5.91
C SER A 810 -62.79 -9.32 -7.29
N GLY A 811 -63.79 -9.96 -7.88
CA GLY A 811 -64.40 -9.55 -9.15
C GLY A 811 -65.87 -9.92 -9.21
N VAL A 812 -66.56 -9.51 -10.27
CA VAL A 812 -67.98 -9.84 -10.48
C VAL A 812 -68.18 -10.38 -11.88
N ILE A 813 -68.74 -11.59 -11.97
CA ILE A 813 -69.21 -12.19 -13.23
C ILE A 813 -70.68 -11.82 -13.41
N VAL A 814 -71.04 -11.28 -14.56
CA VAL A 814 -72.39 -10.88 -14.93
C VAL A 814 -72.87 -11.79 -16.05
N LEU A 815 -74.01 -12.44 -15.84
CA LEU A 815 -74.71 -13.23 -16.83
C LEU A 815 -75.88 -12.41 -17.35
N GLU A 816 -75.99 -12.25 -18.66
CA GLU A 816 -77.07 -11.55 -19.34
C GLU A 816 -77.73 -12.51 -20.34
N ARG A 817 -78.97 -12.93 -20.02
CA ARG A 817 -79.81 -13.80 -20.85
C ARG A 817 -79.17 -15.14 -21.25
N VAL A 818 -78.49 -15.79 -20.30
CA VAL A 818 -77.80 -17.06 -20.54
C VAL A 818 -78.77 -18.24 -20.41
N GLN A 819 -78.79 -19.16 -21.37
CA GLN A 819 -79.62 -20.36 -21.35
C GLN A 819 -78.99 -21.45 -20.48
N LEU A 820 -79.49 -21.63 -19.25
CA LEU A 820 -78.91 -22.60 -18.30
C LEU A 820 -78.99 -24.05 -18.80
N GLY A 821 -79.97 -24.38 -19.63
CA GLY A 821 -80.11 -25.71 -20.22
C GLY A 821 -78.90 -26.15 -21.03
N GLU A 822 -78.31 -25.23 -21.81
CA GLU A 822 -77.12 -25.51 -22.62
C GLU A 822 -75.86 -25.69 -21.77
N LEU A 823 -75.78 -25.01 -20.62
CA LEU A 823 -74.69 -25.18 -19.65
C LEU A 823 -74.78 -26.52 -18.89
N ILE A 824 -75.98 -26.97 -18.55
CA ILE A 824 -76.22 -28.24 -17.84
C ILE A 824 -76.11 -29.45 -18.78
N ALA A 825 -76.52 -29.31 -20.04
CA ALA A 825 -76.37 -30.38 -21.04
C ALA A 825 -74.90 -30.79 -21.25
N GLY A 826 -73.95 -29.87 -21.05
CA GLY A 826 -72.51 -30.14 -21.14
C GLY A 826 -71.89 -30.87 -19.94
N SER A 827 -72.58 -30.97 -18.79
CA SER A 827 -72.01 -31.46 -17.52
C SER A 827 -72.31 -32.94 -17.19
N GLY A 828 -72.78 -33.73 -18.17
CA GLY A 828 -73.08 -35.16 -18.00
C GLY A 828 -74.45 -35.46 -17.36
N PHE A 829 -75.23 -34.43 -17.02
CA PHE A 829 -76.60 -34.56 -16.47
C PHE A 829 -77.71 -34.51 -17.53
N GLY A 830 -77.36 -34.32 -18.81
CA GLY A 830 -78.31 -34.04 -19.90
C GLY A 830 -79.42 -35.07 -20.09
N ASP A 831 -79.20 -36.32 -19.70
CA ASP A 831 -80.20 -37.39 -19.85
C ASP A 831 -81.18 -37.49 -18.66
N LYS A 832 -80.90 -36.81 -17.54
CA LYS A 832 -81.63 -36.97 -16.27
C LYS A 832 -82.28 -35.69 -15.75
N VAL A 833 -81.78 -34.53 -16.16
CA VAL A 833 -82.32 -33.21 -15.81
C VAL A 833 -82.42 -32.36 -17.07
N ALA A 834 -83.62 -31.92 -17.42
CA ALA A 834 -83.86 -30.97 -18.49
C ALA A 834 -84.34 -29.64 -17.90
N LEU A 835 -83.58 -28.57 -18.14
CA LEU A 835 -83.91 -27.21 -17.70
C LEU A 835 -83.92 -26.29 -18.91
N ASP A 836 -85.06 -25.64 -19.18
CA ASP A 836 -85.18 -24.54 -20.12
C ASP A 836 -85.39 -23.26 -19.31
N ALA A 837 -84.33 -22.50 -19.12
CA ALA A 837 -84.30 -21.31 -18.28
C ALA A 837 -83.26 -20.31 -18.79
N ILE A 838 -83.74 -19.19 -19.34
CA ILE A 838 -82.91 -18.03 -19.64
C ILE A 838 -82.77 -17.21 -18.36
N VAL A 839 -81.54 -17.06 -17.85
CA VAL A 839 -81.27 -16.36 -16.61
C VAL A 839 -80.31 -15.20 -16.79
N SER A 840 -80.50 -14.18 -15.95
CA SER A 840 -79.56 -13.09 -15.75
C SER A 840 -79.21 -12.96 -14.27
N GLY A 841 -78.01 -12.47 -13.98
CA GLY A 841 -77.59 -12.30 -12.60
C GLY A 841 -76.12 -11.92 -12.44
N ARG A 842 -75.71 -11.81 -11.18
CA ARG A 842 -74.37 -11.36 -10.79
C ARG A 842 -73.78 -12.36 -9.80
N LEU A 843 -72.54 -12.77 -10.05
CA LEU A 843 -71.78 -13.71 -9.24
C LEU A 843 -70.50 -13.01 -8.76
N PRO A 844 -70.53 -12.34 -7.59
CA PRO A 844 -69.32 -11.82 -6.97
C PRO A 844 -68.43 -12.97 -6.52
N PHE A 845 -67.15 -12.91 -6.85
CA PHE A 845 -66.15 -13.89 -6.44
C PHE A 845 -64.96 -13.22 -5.76
N THR A 846 -64.30 -13.98 -4.90
CA THR A 846 -62.97 -13.67 -4.36
C THR A 846 -62.06 -14.82 -4.72
N TYR A 847 -60.89 -14.51 -5.28
CA TYR A 847 -59.82 -15.46 -5.52
C TYR A 847 -58.74 -15.28 -4.46
N ASP A 848 -58.40 -16.37 -3.79
CA ASP A 848 -57.29 -16.46 -2.85
C ASP A 848 -56.29 -17.50 -3.40
N PRO A 849 -54.98 -17.17 -3.52
CA PRO A 849 -54.02 -18.08 -4.13
C PRO A 849 -53.88 -19.44 -3.44
N ASP A 850 -54.17 -19.51 -2.13
CA ASP A 850 -54.00 -20.74 -1.33
C ASP A 850 -55.30 -21.55 -1.25
N SER A 851 -56.46 -20.89 -1.33
CA SER A 851 -57.78 -21.51 -1.15
C SER A 851 -58.69 -21.49 -2.39
N GLY A 852 -58.25 -20.88 -3.49
CA GLY A 852 -58.93 -20.87 -4.79
C GLY A 852 -60.05 -19.84 -4.92
N VAL A 853 -60.95 -20.06 -5.88
CA VAL A 853 -62.11 -19.18 -6.15
C VAL A 853 -63.25 -19.46 -5.16
N ARG A 854 -63.78 -18.42 -4.53
CA ARG A 854 -65.00 -18.45 -3.70
C ARG A 854 -66.03 -17.45 -4.19
N ILE A 855 -67.25 -17.91 -4.45
CA ILE A 855 -68.41 -17.08 -4.79
C ILE A 855 -69.15 -16.73 -3.50
N THR A 856 -69.42 -15.44 -3.28
CA THR A 856 -70.15 -14.98 -2.08
C THR A 856 -71.29 -14.06 -2.49
N GLY A 857 -72.52 -14.44 -2.16
CA GLY A 857 -73.73 -13.66 -2.45
C GLY A 857 -74.09 -13.62 -3.93
N GLY A 858 -73.76 -14.66 -4.71
CA GLY A 858 -74.16 -14.77 -6.11
C GLY A 858 -75.67 -14.92 -6.23
N ARG A 859 -76.28 -14.23 -7.21
CA ARG A 859 -77.72 -14.31 -7.48
C ARG A 859 -78.00 -14.42 -8.96
N LEU A 860 -78.85 -15.38 -9.32
CA LEU A 860 -79.38 -15.58 -10.66
C LEU A 860 -80.91 -15.53 -10.61
N ALA A 861 -81.55 -14.98 -11.63
CA ALA A 861 -83.00 -14.98 -11.78
C ALA A 861 -83.37 -15.27 -13.24
N ALA A 862 -84.45 -16.01 -13.46
CA ALA A 862 -84.97 -16.22 -14.79
C ALA A 862 -85.58 -14.94 -15.36
N ASP A 863 -85.20 -14.61 -16.59
CA ASP A 863 -85.70 -13.45 -17.32
C ASP A 863 -87.11 -13.68 -17.87
N GLN A 864 -87.51 -14.95 -17.97
CA GLN A 864 -88.81 -15.39 -18.48
C GLN A 864 -89.24 -16.74 -17.87
N PRO A 865 -90.54 -17.08 -17.91
CA PRO A 865 -91.02 -18.40 -17.54
C PRO A 865 -90.36 -19.52 -18.36
N GLY A 866 -90.27 -20.72 -17.80
CA GLY A 866 -89.60 -21.85 -18.43
C GLY A 866 -90.04 -23.21 -17.87
N ARG A 867 -89.28 -24.26 -18.16
CA ARG A 867 -89.62 -25.64 -17.75
C ARG A 867 -88.43 -26.35 -17.10
N LEU A 868 -88.72 -27.10 -16.05
CA LEU A 868 -87.78 -27.99 -15.36
C LEU A 868 -88.38 -29.39 -15.32
N SER A 869 -87.57 -30.39 -15.67
CA SER A 869 -87.91 -31.80 -15.56
C SER A 869 -86.74 -32.53 -14.90
N ILE A 870 -86.98 -33.12 -13.74
CA ILE A 870 -86.01 -33.94 -13.01
C ILE A 870 -86.55 -35.36 -12.95
N GLN A 871 -85.83 -36.32 -13.56
CA GLN A 871 -86.21 -37.73 -13.50
C GLN A 871 -85.96 -38.30 -12.09
N ARG A 872 -86.78 -39.28 -11.69
CA ARG A 872 -86.76 -39.88 -10.35
C ARG A 872 -85.40 -40.52 -10.02
N GLU A 873 -84.74 -41.08 -11.02
CA GLU A 873 -83.42 -41.72 -10.95
C GLU A 873 -82.29 -40.73 -10.63
N ALA A 874 -82.52 -39.42 -10.79
CA ALA A 874 -81.57 -38.38 -10.39
C ALA A 874 -81.63 -38.03 -8.90
N LEU A 875 -82.71 -38.41 -8.19
CA LEU A 875 -83.02 -37.92 -6.85
C LEU A 875 -82.81 -38.95 -5.72
N THR A 876 -82.53 -40.21 -6.05
CA THR A 876 -82.42 -41.35 -5.10
C THR A 876 -81.28 -41.25 -4.08
N GLY A 877 -80.49 -40.17 -4.07
CA GLY A 877 -79.39 -39.91 -3.13
C GLY A 877 -79.56 -38.66 -2.24
N LEU A 878 -80.66 -37.92 -2.34
CA LEU A 878 -80.86 -36.66 -1.59
C LEU A 878 -81.61 -36.92 -0.28
N GLN A 879 -80.94 -36.70 0.87
CA GLN A 879 -81.64 -36.64 2.17
C GLN A 879 -82.30 -35.27 2.31
N ALA A 880 -83.63 -35.25 2.33
CA ALA A 880 -84.39 -34.05 2.66
C ALA A 880 -84.11 -33.61 4.11
N GLY A 881 -83.50 -32.45 4.28
CA GLY A 881 -83.19 -31.86 5.58
C GLY A 881 -84.44 -31.41 6.31
N GLY A 882 -85.03 -32.30 7.12
CA GLY A 882 -86.18 -31.95 7.94
C GLY A 882 -86.89 -33.16 8.58
N GLY A 883 -86.26 -33.77 9.59
CA GLY A 883 -86.93 -34.56 10.62
C GLY A 883 -87.53 -35.92 10.23
N GLY A 884 -86.79 -36.98 10.56
CA GLY A 884 -87.30 -38.35 10.73
C GLY A 884 -87.55 -39.14 9.44
N ALA A 885 -86.98 -40.34 9.35
CA ALA A 885 -87.21 -41.26 8.23
C ALA A 885 -88.70 -41.62 8.10
N VAL A 886 -89.34 -41.13 7.03
CA VAL A 886 -90.70 -41.52 6.62
C VAL A 886 -90.57 -42.72 5.65
N PRO A 887 -91.39 -43.78 5.77
CA PRO A 887 -91.45 -44.87 4.78
C PRO A 887 -91.86 -44.34 3.39
N PRO A 888 -91.51 -45.01 2.27
CA PRO A 888 -91.93 -44.58 0.93
C PRO A 888 -93.46 -44.54 0.86
N GLY A 889 -94.02 -43.34 0.90
CA GLY A 889 -95.45 -43.08 0.99
C GLY A 889 -95.90 -42.05 -0.04
N THR A 890 -97.21 -41.96 -0.30
CA THR A 890 -97.81 -41.16 -1.39
C THR A 890 -97.36 -39.68 -1.41
N VAL A 891 -96.98 -39.11 -0.28
CA VAL A 891 -96.49 -37.71 -0.19
C VAL A 891 -95.13 -37.54 -0.90
N GLU A 892 -94.23 -38.51 -0.77
CA GLU A 892 -92.92 -38.49 -1.41
C GLU A 892 -93.07 -38.68 -2.93
N ASP A 893 -93.94 -39.60 -3.35
CA ASP A 893 -94.27 -39.86 -4.76
C ASP A 893 -94.89 -38.64 -5.46
N LEU A 894 -95.79 -37.91 -4.79
CA LEU A 894 -96.36 -36.67 -5.29
C LEU A 894 -95.31 -35.55 -5.40
N ALA A 895 -94.34 -35.48 -4.48
CA ALA A 895 -93.24 -34.51 -4.56
C ALA A 895 -92.30 -34.82 -5.75
N TYR A 896 -92.02 -36.09 -6.03
CA TYR A 896 -91.26 -36.50 -7.22
C TYR A 896 -92.00 -36.15 -8.52
N GLN A 897 -93.29 -36.45 -8.61
CA GLN A 897 -94.11 -36.11 -9.79
C GLN A 897 -94.18 -34.59 -10.00
N ALA A 898 -94.21 -33.80 -8.92
CA ALA A 898 -94.18 -32.34 -9.00
C ALA A 898 -92.89 -31.82 -9.68
N MET A 899 -91.76 -32.49 -9.49
CA MET A 899 -90.46 -32.12 -10.07
C MET A 899 -90.22 -32.71 -11.47
N GLU A 900 -90.96 -33.75 -11.86
CA GLU A 900 -90.77 -34.45 -13.14
C GLU A 900 -91.22 -33.62 -14.34
N ASN A 901 -92.27 -32.80 -14.19
CA ASN A 901 -92.79 -31.92 -15.25
C ASN A 901 -93.25 -30.59 -14.66
N LEU A 902 -92.31 -29.71 -14.33
CA LEU A 902 -92.56 -28.44 -13.68
C LEU A 902 -92.45 -27.29 -14.70
N ALA A 903 -93.50 -26.50 -14.87
CA ALA A 903 -93.43 -25.20 -15.54
C ALA A 903 -93.30 -24.10 -14.47
N PHE A 904 -92.25 -23.29 -14.53
CA PHE A 904 -92.02 -22.23 -13.56
C PHE A 904 -92.35 -20.84 -14.13
N ASP A 905 -92.96 -20.00 -13.30
CA ASP A 905 -93.20 -18.58 -13.58
C ASP A 905 -92.08 -17.71 -12.98
N ILE A 906 -91.51 -18.14 -11.83
CA ILE A 906 -90.36 -17.50 -11.18
C ILE A 906 -89.34 -18.57 -10.84
N LEU A 907 -88.10 -18.33 -11.26
CA LEU A 907 -86.93 -19.11 -10.86
C LEU A 907 -85.85 -18.14 -10.39
N SER A 908 -85.36 -18.29 -9.18
CA SER A 908 -84.19 -17.58 -8.67
C SER A 908 -83.24 -18.54 -7.99
N ALA A 909 -81.94 -18.25 -8.03
CA ALA A 909 -80.91 -19.06 -7.39
C ALA A 909 -79.93 -18.18 -6.62
N ASP A 910 -79.70 -18.48 -5.34
CA ASP A 910 -78.57 -17.96 -4.58
C ASP A 910 -77.39 -18.92 -4.70
N VAL A 911 -76.25 -18.43 -5.15
CA VAL A 911 -75.03 -19.21 -5.42
C VAL A 911 -73.95 -18.79 -4.45
N ASN A 912 -73.46 -19.72 -3.63
CA ASN A 912 -72.40 -19.49 -2.66
C ASN A 912 -71.41 -20.65 -2.65
N SER A 913 -70.12 -20.36 -2.50
CA SER A 913 -69.11 -21.38 -2.21
C SER A 913 -69.22 -21.83 -0.75
N LEU A 914 -69.16 -23.13 -0.55
CA LEU A 914 -69.12 -23.82 0.74
C LEU A 914 -67.71 -24.34 1.02
N ASP A 915 -67.49 -24.88 2.22
CA ASP A 915 -66.21 -25.51 2.57
C ASP A 915 -65.91 -26.74 1.70
N GLU A 916 -64.61 -27.03 1.54
CA GLU A 916 -64.06 -28.10 0.69
C GLU A 916 -64.29 -27.92 -0.82
N GLY A 917 -64.45 -26.68 -1.29
CA GLY A 917 -64.58 -26.38 -2.72
C GLY A 917 -65.93 -26.74 -3.32
N ARG A 918 -66.96 -26.93 -2.48
CA ARG A 918 -68.34 -27.18 -2.93
C ARG A 918 -69.05 -25.88 -3.28
N ILE A 919 -69.99 -25.92 -4.22
CA ILE A 919 -70.89 -24.80 -4.51
C ILE A 919 -72.28 -25.17 -4.01
N GLY A 920 -72.81 -24.38 -3.09
CA GLY A 920 -74.22 -24.41 -2.71
C GLY A 920 -75.03 -23.55 -3.66
N VAL A 921 -76.05 -24.13 -4.27
CA VAL A 921 -77.03 -23.41 -5.08
C VAL A 921 -78.41 -23.63 -4.46
N LEU A 922 -78.98 -22.55 -3.94
CA LEU A 922 -80.31 -22.54 -3.35
C LEU A 922 -81.30 -22.00 -4.39
N PHE A 923 -82.01 -22.91 -5.05
CA PHE A 923 -83.05 -22.55 -6.00
C PHE A 923 -84.36 -22.27 -5.26
N ARG A 924 -85.04 -21.20 -5.67
CA ARG A 924 -86.44 -20.95 -5.35
C ARG A 924 -87.23 -20.98 -6.64
N ILE A 925 -88.20 -21.88 -6.69
CA ILE A 925 -88.97 -22.18 -7.89
C ILE A 925 -90.44 -22.01 -7.54
N VAL A 926 -91.11 -21.08 -8.22
CA VAL A 926 -92.56 -20.89 -8.13
C VAL A 926 -93.17 -21.20 -9.48
N GLY A 927 -94.07 -22.17 -9.52
CA GLY A 927 -94.60 -22.70 -10.76
C GLY A 927 -95.81 -23.60 -10.56
N ARG A 928 -96.01 -24.50 -11.53
CA ARG A 928 -97.11 -25.46 -11.55
C ARG A 928 -96.68 -26.77 -12.20
N HIS A 929 -97.32 -27.86 -11.77
CA HIS A 929 -97.18 -29.15 -12.44
C HIS A 929 -97.87 -29.12 -13.81
N ASP A 930 -97.11 -29.31 -14.88
CA ASP A 930 -97.57 -29.21 -16.27
C ASP A 930 -97.14 -30.46 -17.09
N PRO A 931 -97.76 -31.63 -16.81
CA PRO A 931 -97.45 -32.88 -17.51
C PRO A 931 -97.97 -32.84 -18.96
N PRO A 932 -97.34 -33.60 -19.89
CA PRO A 932 -97.72 -33.62 -21.31
C PRO A 932 -99.16 -34.09 -21.57
N GLU A 933 -99.71 -34.92 -20.67
CA GLU A 933 -101.12 -35.30 -20.66
C GLU A 933 -101.80 -34.83 -19.37
N ARG A 934 -103.03 -34.32 -19.46
CA ARG A 934 -103.75 -33.75 -18.32
C ARG A 934 -104.14 -34.83 -17.31
N GLN A 935 -103.70 -34.68 -16.06
CA GLN A 935 -103.93 -35.63 -14.97
C GLN A 935 -104.94 -35.07 -13.95
N GLU A 936 -105.80 -35.93 -13.41
CA GLU A 936 -106.79 -35.60 -12.38
C GLU A 936 -106.82 -36.71 -11.31
N ILE A 937 -106.82 -36.33 -10.02
CA ILE A 937 -107.01 -37.29 -8.92
C ILE A 937 -108.49 -37.67 -8.81
N ARG A 938 -108.78 -38.97 -8.85
CA ARG A 938 -110.10 -39.53 -8.56
C ARG A 938 -110.00 -40.43 -7.33
N LEU A 939 -110.62 -40.03 -6.22
CA LEU A 939 -110.69 -40.80 -4.98
C LEU A 939 -112.14 -41.22 -4.72
N SER A 940 -112.35 -42.47 -4.30
CA SER A 940 -113.67 -42.89 -3.80
C SER A 940 -113.88 -42.43 -2.36
N LEU A 941 -115.14 -42.20 -1.96
CA LEU A 941 -115.48 -41.72 -0.61
C LEU A 941 -115.01 -42.69 0.49
N ALA A 942 -114.99 -43.99 0.19
CA ALA A 942 -114.50 -45.03 1.10
C ALA A 942 -112.98 -44.93 1.33
N GLU A 943 -112.20 -44.68 0.27
CA GLU A 943 -110.75 -44.54 0.34
C GLU A 943 -110.32 -43.28 1.11
N PHE A 944 -111.05 -42.16 0.96
CA PHE A 944 -110.76 -40.92 1.71
C PHE A 944 -110.96 -41.11 3.22
N ILE A 945 -111.96 -41.91 3.63
CA ILE A 945 -112.27 -42.18 5.04
C ILE A 945 -111.30 -43.20 5.65
N SER A 946 -110.95 -44.27 4.92
CA SER A 946 -110.05 -45.33 5.43
C SER A 946 -108.58 -44.91 5.51
N ARG A 947 -108.21 -43.80 4.85
CA ARG A 947 -106.83 -43.35 4.65
C ARG A 947 -105.96 -44.35 3.86
N GLU A 948 -106.54 -45.37 3.21
CA GLU A 948 -105.80 -46.32 2.37
C GLU A 948 -105.15 -45.66 1.15
N PHE A 949 -105.66 -44.50 0.71
CA PHE A 949 -105.06 -43.74 -0.40
C PHE A 949 -103.60 -43.32 -0.14
N LEU A 950 -103.15 -43.30 1.12
CA LEU A 950 -101.77 -42.98 1.53
C LEU A 950 -100.75 -44.11 1.24
N ASN A 951 -101.22 -45.28 0.80
CA ASN A 951 -100.37 -46.46 0.53
C ASN A 951 -100.29 -46.84 -0.96
N ARG A 952 -100.84 -46.01 -1.87
CA ARG A 952 -100.74 -46.21 -3.33
C ARG A 952 -100.21 -44.95 -4.02
N PRO A 953 -99.49 -45.08 -5.16
CA PRO A 953 -99.10 -43.94 -5.98
C PRO A 953 -100.35 -43.26 -6.56
N LEU A 954 -100.42 -41.94 -6.45
CA LEU A 954 -101.51 -41.12 -6.99
C LEU A 954 -100.93 -40.13 -8.01
N PRO A 955 -101.57 -39.94 -9.18
CA PRO A 955 -101.12 -38.95 -10.16
C PRO A 955 -101.35 -37.53 -9.63
N LEU A 956 -100.35 -36.65 -9.69
CA LEU A 956 -100.47 -35.26 -9.29
C LEU A 956 -101.36 -34.50 -10.31
N PRO A 957 -102.41 -33.76 -9.89
CA PRO A 957 -103.26 -33.04 -10.83
C PRO A 957 -102.48 -32.00 -11.62
N SER A 958 -102.78 -31.85 -12.91
CA SER A 958 -102.26 -30.75 -13.71
C SER A 958 -102.67 -29.40 -13.11
N ASN A 959 -101.81 -28.38 -13.24
CA ASN A 959 -101.94 -27.05 -12.62
C ASN A 959 -101.88 -27.02 -11.09
N THR A 960 -101.39 -28.08 -10.44
CA THR A 960 -101.08 -28.00 -9.00
C THR A 960 -99.97 -26.96 -8.80
N GLY A 961 -100.21 -25.94 -7.98
CA GLY A 961 -99.22 -24.91 -7.67
C GLY A 961 -98.05 -25.48 -6.87
N ILE A 962 -96.84 -25.11 -7.25
CA ILE A 962 -95.58 -25.57 -6.65
C ILE A 962 -94.80 -24.33 -6.20
N ASP A 963 -94.50 -24.25 -4.92
CA ASP A 963 -93.51 -23.31 -4.35
C ASP A 963 -92.47 -24.16 -3.63
N LEU A 964 -91.30 -24.29 -4.24
CA LEU A 964 -90.27 -25.20 -3.80
C LEU A 964 -88.95 -24.47 -3.64
N THR A 965 -88.29 -24.73 -2.52
CA THR A 965 -86.91 -24.33 -2.29
C THR A 965 -86.04 -25.58 -2.37
N LEU A 966 -85.16 -25.63 -3.36
CA LEU A 966 -84.26 -26.75 -3.59
C LEU A 966 -82.84 -26.33 -3.17
N ASP A 967 -82.36 -26.89 -2.08
CA ASP A 967 -80.96 -26.77 -1.67
C ASP A 967 -80.16 -27.85 -2.39
N THR A 968 -79.30 -27.43 -3.31
CA THR A 968 -78.40 -28.33 -4.03
C THR A 968 -76.96 -28.00 -3.68
N THR A 969 -76.18 -29.04 -3.38
CA THR A 969 -74.73 -28.90 -3.22
C THR A 969 -74.05 -29.62 -4.37
N LEU A 970 -73.25 -28.87 -5.13
CA LEU A 970 -72.46 -29.38 -6.24
C LEU A 970 -71.01 -29.57 -5.76
N ASN A 971 -70.49 -30.79 -5.89
CA ASN A 971 -69.09 -31.07 -5.63
C ASN A 971 -68.26 -30.74 -6.88
N VAL A 972 -67.68 -29.53 -6.90
CA VAL A 972 -66.93 -29.01 -8.05
C VAL A 972 -65.72 -29.88 -8.38
N ASN A 973 -65.06 -30.45 -7.38
CA ASN A 973 -63.89 -31.31 -7.58
C ASN A 973 -64.24 -32.55 -8.40
N GLN A 974 -65.42 -33.14 -8.17
CA GLN A 974 -65.88 -34.32 -8.89
C GLN A 974 -66.29 -33.96 -10.34
N LEU A 975 -66.93 -32.81 -10.52
CA LEU A 975 -67.33 -32.30 -11.84
C LEU A 975 -66.12 -31.96 -12.73
N VAL A 976 -65.06 -31.38 -12.15
CA VAL A 976 -63.80 -31.08 -12.85
C VAL A 976 -63.04 -32.35 -13.21
N SER A 977 -63.03 -33.35 -12.31
CA SER A 977 -62.41 -34.67 -12.56
C SER A 977 -63.05 -35.38 -13.75
N ASP A 978 -64.39 -35.44 -13.75
CA ASP A 978 -65.18 -36.11 -14.80
C ASP A 978 -65.07 -35.35 -16.13
N LEU A 979 -65.04 -34.01 -16.12
CA LEU A 979 -64.85 -33.20 -17.33
C LEU A 979 -63.43 -33.35 -17.92
N LEU A 980 -62.40 -33.44 -17.06
CA LEU A 980 -61.02 -33.69 -17.47
C LEU A 980 -60.83 -35.10 -18.05
N GLU A 981 -61.58 -36.11 -17.58
CA GLU A 981 -61.60 -37.44 -18.20
C GLU A 981 -62.30 -37.43 -19.57
N VAL A 982 -63.41 -36.71 -19.71
CA VAL A 982 -64.14 -36.57 -20.99
C VAL A 982 -63.33 -35.79 -22.02
N ASN A 983 -62.61 -34.73 -21.62
CA ASN A 983 -61.73 -33.98 -22.53
C ASN A 983 -60.47 -34.78 -22.92
N ARG A 984 -59.87 -35.56 -22.00
CA ARG A 984 -58.80 -36.51 -22.34
C ARG A 984 -59.25 -37.52 -23.40
N ALA A 985 -60.48 -38.05 -23.27
CA ALA A 985 -61.05 -38.97 -24.24
C ALA A 985 -61.35 -38.32 -25.62
N ARG A 986 -61.67 -37.02 -25.67
CA ARG A 986 -61.89 -36.27 -26.93
C ARG A 986 -60.60 -35.86 -27.64
N ASN A 987 -59.54 -35.58 -26.88
CA ASN A 987 -58.27 -35.10 -27.42
C ASN A 987 -57.29 -36.23 -27.83
N GLY A 988 -57.65 -37.50 -27.63
CA GLY A 988 -56.90 -38.64 -28.14
C GLY A 988 -55.66 -39.04 -27.31
N ASP A 989 -55.46 -38.43 -26.15
CA ASP A 989 -54.37 -38.82 -25.24
C ASP A 989 -54.80 -40.03 -24.40
N GLN A 990 -54.39 -41.23 -24.84
CA GLN A 990 -54.33 -42.41 -23.97
C GLN A 990 -53.10 -42.32 -23.05
N PRO A 991 -53.18 -42.88 -21.83
CA PRO A 991 -52.17 -42.69 -20.78
C PRO A 991 -50.76 -43.19 -21.13
#